data_AF-A0A7J4YQ67-F1
#
_entry.id   AF-A0A7J4YQ67-F1
#
_cell.length_a   1.000
_cell.length_b   1.000
_cell.length_c   1.000
_cell.angle_alpha   90.00
_cell.angle_beta   90.00
_cell.angle_gamma   90.00
#
_symmetry.space_group_name_H-M   'P 1'
#
loop_
_entity.id
_entity.type
_entity.pdbx_description
1 polymer ?
#
loop_
_entity_poly.entity_id
_entity_poly.type
_entity_poly.pdbx_seq_one_letter_code
_entity_poly.pdbx_strand_id
1 'polypeptide(L)'
;MEMNIPRASIHVGADKKSFSAQMGHEAERRGWDEKRYQSKNAETEKNNHYNFSRKHLNFEITKGCEVMPLGSNPIPLHQRLQQRHDELGFKPYMDAKHPNQVAQNSPNGLVNIIFGGDHEVMKKLAFGEQQIDTSDPYADNSSIKLMPAIYEWAKDTYQFCCRMWGEDNIIGFDVHCDEAGVHAHALTVPVEQVKKRGRIGSQYVNKDNPDKVLSTKEWKALPKEERSNYIKTESTKGVVERVSYAKVWGETAKDKSEYLSDLHTKYYNEVGKKYGLERGIPYHELSEEEKRERRHKSKVVLEAERQARQAIAEAEKLKAEIEAETSIATQQKEEALKDLKTAQSGFLAKIFQPGKYKKEETAKFKESYDAGVKETIGNFIKATGLKWKSEPTAEILGRQYRMLWDTNKDLSNELKTKEEIISSKDVVIRGLRAKVTTLTEEVNGLKYRLTLIDENAVERLRNAKNAETARADRVESELNSLRSTYQNLLGKWNTLWIEPEYNEAARKVKERKEHEARLAAEKQDRYQNILNRFIAEGRATLRAFALTTRTNFNDKEATSIYYGIMAVACKMKLNLGTKEGITSAVNNFLSGVSWSDCSKFNKECVTNWTHLFAERDVTYEPSIIDNFISFVDYMSCNAETYTSLGGSNGCADQLTNWDGTKKLGLDSPSKKKGQSY
;
A
#
# COMPACT_ATOMS: atom_id res chain seq x y z
N MET A 1 27.73 -21.13 4.58
CA MET A 1 26.90 -20.34 3.65
C MET A 1 26.11 -21.34 2.81
N GLU A 2 24.82 -21.52 3.06
CA GLU A 2 23.97 -22.20 2.08
C GLU A 2 24.04 -21.43 0.77
N MET A 3 24.36 -22.11 -0.33
CA MET A 3 24.34 -21.49 -1.65
C MET A 3 22.93 -20.96 -1.91
N ASN A 4 22.83 -19.70 -2.31
CA ASN A 4 21.55 -19.04 -2.55
C ASN A 4 20.90 -19.70 -3.78
N ILE A 5 19.99 -20.65 -3.56
CA ILE A 5 19.32 -21.39 -4.64
C ILE A 5 18.42 -20.41 -5.42
N PRO A 6 18.59 -20.25 -6.74
CA PRO A 6 17.73 -19.39 -7.55
C PRO A 6 16.29 -19.89 -7.55
N ARG A 7 15.32 -18.99 -7.34
CA ARG A 7 13.91 -19.38 -7.17
C ARG A 7 12.97 -18.57 -8.05
N ALA A 8 11.89 -19.20 -8.49
CA ALA A 8 10.79 -18.55 -9.17
C ALA A 8 10.03 -17.63 -8.20
N SER A 9 9.60 -16.47 -8.69
CA SER A 9 8.77 -15.55 -7.94
C SER A 9 7.42 -15.36 -8.63
N ILE A 10 6.35 -15.56 -7.88
CA ILE A 10 5.00 -15.18 -8.28
C ILE A 10 4.50 -14.20 -7.23
N HIS A 11 4.10 -13.01 -7.65
CA HIS A 11 3.50 -12.01 -6.78
C HIS A 11 2.12 -11.66 -7.30
N VAL A 12 1.09 -11.96 -6.53
CA VAL A 12 -0.27 -11.52 -6.84
C VAL A 12 -0.42 -10.11 -6.29
N GLY A 13 -0.47 -9.13 -7.19
CA GLY A 13 -0.67 -7.73 -6.82
C GLY A 13 -2.02 -7.52 -6.14
N ALA A 14 -2.19 -6.34 -5.53
CA ALA A 14 -3.45 -5.97 -4.89
C ALA A 14 -4.62 -6.17 -5.86
N ASP A 15 -5.67 -6.83 -5.37
CA ASP A 15 -6.89 -7.11 -6.08
C ASP A 15 -7.60 -5.81 -6.45
N LYS A 16 -7.99 -5.68 -7.72
CA LYS A 16 -8.50 -4.42 -8.26
C LYS A 16 -9.97 -4.54 -8.64
N LYS A 17 -10.77 -3.65 -8.05
CA LYS A 17 -12.18 -3.44 -8.41
C LYS A 17 -12.33 -2.60 -9.67
N SER A 18 -11.34 -1.77 -9.97
CA SER A 18 -11.29 -0.92 -11.15
C SER A 18 -9.87 -0.87 -11.72
N PHE A 19 -9.78 -0.63 -13.02
CA PHE A 19 -8.52 -0.45 -13.73
C PHE A 19 -8.63 0.76 -14.65
N SER A 20 -7.95 1.85 -14.28
CA SER A 20 -8.06 3.11 -15.02
C SER A 20 -7.20 3.12 -16.28
N ALA A 21 -7.53 4.02 -17.21
CA ALA A 21 -6.72 4.23 -18.40
C ALA A 21 -5.26 4.59 -18.07
N GLN A 22 -5.04 5.41 -17.03
CA GLN A 22 -3.71 5.77 -16.57
C GLN A 22 -2.90 4.55 -16.11
N MET A 23 -3.54 3.63 -15.39
CA MET A 23 -2.88 2.39 -14.93
C MET A 23 -2.56 1.46 -16.10
N GLY A 24 -3.45 1.36 -17.08
CA GLY A 24 -3.18 0.64 -18.33
C GLY A 24 -2.00 1.22 -19.10
N HIS A 25 -1.97 2.54 -19.28
CA HIS A 25 -0.87 3.21 -19.98
C HIS A 25 0.47 3.10 -19.25
N GLU A 26 0.47 3.05 -17.93
CA GLU A 26 1.67 2.82 -17.13
C GLU A 26 2.22 1.39 -17.30
N ALA A 27 1.33 0.39 -17.31
CA ALA A 27 1.71 -1.01 -17.53
C ALA A 27 2.24 -1.26 -18.95
N GLU A 28 1.59 -0.67 -19.96
CA GLU A 28 1.97 -0.79 -21.37
C GLU A 28 3.14 0.13 -21.77
N ARG A 29 3.63 0.99 -20.86
CA ARG A 29 4.52 2.14 -21.19
C ARG A 29 3.98 2.98 -22.37
N ARG A 30 2.66 3.00 -22.54
CA ARG A 30 2.00 3.61 -23.70
C ARG A 30 2.15 5.13 -23.64
N GLY A 31 2.71 5.69 -24.70
CA GLY A 31 2.95 7.14 -24.80
C GLY A 31 4.03 7.67 -23.85
N TRP A 32 4.83 6.81 -23.21
CA TRP A 32 5.93 7.26 -22.37
C TRP A 32 7.10 7.72 -23.23
N ASP A 33 7.57 8.94 -23.03
CA ASP A 33 8.82 9.46 -23.55
C ASP A 33 9.91 9.41 -22.47
N GLU A 34 11.12 9.83 -22.81
CA GLU A 34 12.24 9.86 -21.86
C GLU A 34 11.95 10.74 -20.64
N LYS A 35 11.28 11.88 -20.85
CA LYS A 35 10.86 12.78 -19.76
C LYS A 35 9.93 12.08 -18.78
N ARG A 36 9.02 11.23 -19.27
CA ARG A 36 8.13 10.44 -18.41
C ARG A 36 8.92 9.41 -17.59
N TYR A 37 9.91 8.74 -18.18
CA TYR A 37 10.81 7.83 -17.45
C TYR A 37 11.56 8.57 -16.33
N GLN A 38 12.18 9.72 -16.65
CA GLN A 38 12.90 10.56 -15.69
C GLN A 38 11.98 11.02 -14.55
N SER A 39 10.77 11.51 -14.89
CA SER A 39 9.78 11.93 -13.90
C SER A 39 9.36 10.79 -12.97
N LYS A 40 9.24 9.55 -13.48
CA LYS A 40 8.87 8.39 -12.68
C LYS A 40 9.99 7.89 -11.79
N ASN A 41 11.25 8.02 -12.21
CA ASN A 41 12.42 7.72 -11.39
C ASN A 41 12.65 8.77 -10.30
N ALA A 42 12.28 10.03 -10.55
CA ALA A 42 12.36 11.10 -9.56
C ALA A 42 11.40 10.93 -8.36
N GLU A 43 10.39 10.05 -8.47
CA GLU A 43 9.48 9.69 -7.36
C GLU A 43 10.23 8.80 -6.34
N THR A 44 11.05 9.42 -5.48
CA THR A 44 11.95 8.74 -4.52
C THR A 44 11.22 7.76 -3.60
N GLU A 45 9.97 8.03 -3.24
CA GLU A 45 9.14 7.12 -2.43
C GLU A 45 8.85 5.78 -3.11
N LYS A 46 8.85 5.74 -4.45
CA LYS A 46 8.58 4.53 -5.25
C LYS A 46 9.84 3.76 -5.62
N ASN A 47 11.01 4.39 -5.51
CA ASN A 47 12.31 3.77 -5.83
C ASN A 47 12.31 3.05 -7.19
N ASN A 48 11.80 3.73 -8.23
CA ASN A 48 11.75 3.18 -9.58
C ASN A 48 13.13 3.26 -10.24
N HIS A 49 13.47 2.21 -10.99
CA HIS A 49 14.73 2.10 -11.72
C HIS A 49 14.45 1.83 -13.20
N TYR A 50 13.60 2.67 -13.80
CA TYR A 50 13.25 2.54 -15.21
C TYR A 50 14.36 3.09 -16.09
N ASN A 51 14.80 2.32 -17.08
CA ASN A 51 15.84 2.76 -18.01
C ASN A 51 15.24 2.95 -19.41
N PHE A 52 15.20 4.21 -19.87
CA PHE A 52 14.58 4.57 -21.15
C PHE A 52 15.27 3.92 -22.35
N SER A 53 16.60 3.77 -22.33
CA SER A 53 17.35 3.15 -23.43
C SER A 53 16.93 1.69 -23.66
N ARG A 54 16.39 1.01 -22.64
CA ARG A 54 15.86 -0.36 -22.72
C ARG A 54 14.36 -0.45 -23.00
N LYS A 55 13.64 0.68 -23.11
CA LYS A 55 12.19 0.69 -23.39
C LYS A 55 11.83 -0.17 -24.61
N HIS A 56 12.65 -0.12 -25.66
CA HIS A 56 12.44 -0.84 -26.91
C HIS A 56 12.57 -2.38 -26.77
N LEU A 57 13.10 -2.86 -25.64
CA LEU A 57 13.23 -4.28 -25.33
C LEU A 57 11.97 -4.82 -24.64
N ASN A 58 11.05 -3.97 -24.17
CA ASN A 58 9.81 -4.44 -23.59
C ASN A 58 8.89 -5.01 -24.68
N PHE A 59 8.22 -6.11 -24.37
CA PHE A 59 7.31 -6.78 -25.29
C PHE A 59 6.07 -7.31 -24.60
N GLU A 60 5.04 -7.59 -25.38
CA GLU A 60 3.77 -8.20 -24.97
C GLU A 60 3.64 -9.58 -25.62
N ILE A 61 3.14 -10.57 -24.89
CA ILE A 61 2.65 -11.83 -25.47
C ILE A 61 1.15 -11.72 -25.65
N THR A 62 0.69 -11.81 -26.89
CA THR A 62 -0.72 -11.73 -27.26
C THR A 62 -1.31 -13.11 -27.58
N LYS A 63 -2.61 -13.15 -27.85
CA LYS A 63 -3.37 -14.37 -28.16
C LYS A 63 -2.67 -15.19 -29.25
N GLY A 64 -2.58 -16.50 -29.06
CA GLY A 64 -1.81 -17.38 -29.95
C GLY A 64 -0.30 -17.38 -29.70
N CYS A 65 0.18 -16.86 -28.56
CA CYS A 65 1.59 -16.74 -28.21
C CYS A 65 2.42 -15.84 -29.14
N GLU A 66 1.78 -14.84 -29.75
CA GLU A 66 2.45 -13.89 -30.63
C GLU A 66 3.18 -12.80 -29.83
N VAL A 67 4.45 -12.57 -30.17
CA VAL A 67 5.28 -11.54 -29.53
C VAL A 67 5.12 -10.22 -30.27
N MET A 68 4.75 -9.17 -29.55
CA MET A 68 4.61 -7.82 -30.09
C MET A 68 5.41 -6.80 -29.24
N PRO A 69 5.88 -5.68 -29.81
CA PRO A 69 6.45 -4.60 -29.00
C PRO A 69 5.43 -4.08 -27.98
N LEU A 70 5.87 -3.80 -26.75
CA LEU A 70 4.95 -3.37 -25.69
C LEU A 70 4.23 -2.07 -26.07
N GLY A 71 2.91 -2.04 -25.87
CA GLY A 71 2.07 -0.88 -26.18
C GLY A 71 1.75 -0.66 -27.66
N SER A 72 2.16 -1.59 -28.54
CA SER A 72 1.87 -1.54 -29.99
C SER A 72 0.45 -1.99 -30.35
N ASN A 73 -0.21 -2.77 -29.49
CA ASN A 73 -1.59 -3.19 -29.72
C ASN A 73 -2.50 -1.93 -29.82
N PRO A 74 -3.38 -1.83 -30.82
CA PRO A 74 -4.23 -0.67 -31.01
C PRO A 74 -5.25 -0.46 -29.88
N ILE A 75 -5.64 -1.54 -29.19
CA ILE A 75 -6.61 -1.50 -28.10
C ILE A 75 -5.85 -1.50 -26.77
N PRO A 76 -5.91 -0.43 -25.96
CA PRO A 76 -5.24 -0.39 -24.67
C PRO A 76 -5.85 -1.35 -23.64
N LEU A 77 -5.07 -1.80 -22.65
CA LEU A 77 -5.51 -2.76 -21.61
C LEU A 77 -6.85 -2.41 -20.94
N HIS A 78 -7.11 -1.15 -20.63
CA HIS A 78 -8.36 -0.73 -19.98
C HIS A 78 -9.59 -0.92 -20.87
N GLN A 79 -9.45 -0.77 -22.19
CA GLN A 79 -10.53 -1.03 -23.14
C GLN A 79 -10.72 -2.53 -23.36
N ARG A 80 -9.63 -3.30 -23.44
CA ARG A 80 -9.71 -4.77 -23.51
C ARG A 80 -10.41 -5.36 -22.29
N LEU A 81 -10.13 -4.82 -21.10
CA LEU A 81 -10.83 -5.21 -19.87
C LEU A 81 -12.34 -4.93 -19.99
N GLN A 82 -12.70 -3.74 -20.46
CA GLN A 82 -14.10 -3.37 -20.66
C GLN A 82 -14.79 -4.28 -21.68
N GLN A 83 -14.14 -4.58 -22.79
CA GLN A 83 -14.64 -5.52 -23.81
C GLN A 83 -14.91 -6.90 -23.19
N ARG A 84 -13.96 -7.45 -22.41
CA ARG A 84 -14.15 -8.74 -21.76
C ARG A 84 -15.26 -8.69 -20.70
N HIS A 85 -15.40 -7.58 -19.97
CA HIS A 85 -16.52 -7.39 -19.04
C HIS A 85 -17.87 -7.35 -19.76
N ASP A 86 -17.95 -6.68 -20.90
CA ASP A 86 -19.16 -6.59 -21.73
C ASP A 86 -19.55 -7.97 -22.30
N GLU A 87 -18.59 -8.74 -22.79
CA GLU A 87 -18.79 -10.13 -23.24
C GLU A 87 -19.36 -11.03 -22.12
N LEU A 88 -18.86 -10.86 -20.90
CA LEU A 88 -19.31 -11.60 -19.72
C LEU A 88 -20.62 -11.06 -19.13
N GLY A 89 -21.16 -9.96 -19.66
CA GLY A 89 -22.30 -9.25 -19.10
C GLY A 89 -22.04 -8.74 -17.67
N PHE A 90 -20.77 -8.52 -17.31
CA PHE A 90 -20.36 -8.07 -16.00
C PHE A 90 -20.32 -6.55 -15.93
N LYS A 91 -20.96 -5.99 -14.90
CA LYS A 91 -20.89 -4.56 -14.58
C LYS A 91 -20.50 -4.40 -13.12
N PRO A 92 -19.38 -3.73 -12.81
CA PRO A 92 -19.03 -3.39 -11.44
C PRO A 92 -20.19 -2.64 -10.77
N TYR A 93 -20.42 -2.91 -9.49
CA TYR A 93 -21.41 -2.14 -8.74
C TYR A 93 -20.89 -0.72 -8.54
N MET A 94 -21.70 0.28 -8.85
CA MET A 94 -21.35 1.68 -8.64
C MET A 94 -21.76 2.13 -7.24
N ASP A 95 -20.97 3.01 -6.64
CA ASP A 95 -21.25 3.57 -5.32
C ASP A 95 -22.50 4.47 -5.39
N ALA A 96 -23.47 4.23 -4.50
CA ALA A 96 -24.74 4.95 -4.52
C ALA A 96 -24.59 6.46 -4.21
N LYS A 97 -23.56 6.84 -3.43
CA LYS A 97 -23.26 8.24 -3.12
C LYS A 97 -22.31 8.87 -4.14
N HIS A 98 -21.48 8.05 -4.78
CA HIS A 98 -20.53 8.48 -5.81
C HIS A 98 -20.68 7.62 -7.07
N PRO A 99 -21.66 7.89 -7.95
CA PRO A 99 -21.95 7.04 -9.12
C PRO A 99 -20.78 6.85 -10.10
N ASN A 100 -19.75 7.70 -10.01
CA ASN A 100 -18.52 7.61 -10.79
C ASN A 100 -17.45 6.69 -10.17
N GLN A 101 -17.73 6.07 -9.02
CA GLN A 101 -16.80 5.21 -8.30
C GLN A 101 -17.38 3.80 -8.17
N VAL A 102 -16.51 2.80 -8.26
CA VAL A 102 -16.88 1.40 -8.02
C VAL A 102 -17.09 1.20 -6.51
N ALA A 103 -18.25 0.65 -6.14
CA ALA A 103 -18.62 0.39 -4.77
C ALA A 103 -17.67 -0.61 -4.08
N GLN A 104 -17.50 -0.46 -2.77
CA GLN A 104 -16.63 -1.35 -1.99
C GLN A 104 -17.10 -2.82 -1.98
N ASN A 105 -18.38 -3.09 -2.21
CA ASN A 105 -18.92 -4.43 -2.31
C ASN A 105 -18.91 -5.01 -3.74
N SER A 106 -18.40 -4.26 -4.73
CA SER A 106 -18.19 -4.80 -6.08
C SER A 106 -17.14 -5.90 -6.04
N PRO A 107 -17.36 -7.04 -6.73
CA PRO A 107 -16.34 -8.06 -6.85
C PRO A 107 -15.13 -7.50 -7.62
N ASN A 108 -13.94 -8.05 -7.33
CA ASN A 108 -12.74 -7.71 -8.06
C ASN A 108 -12.88 -8.20 -9.51
N GLY A 109 -12.74 -7.27 -10.45
CA GLY A 109 -12.92 -7.55 -11.88
C GLY A 109 -11.60 -7.80 -12.63
N LEU A 110 -10.46 -7.64 -11.96
CA LEU A 110 -9.13 -7.80 -12.52
C LEU A 110 -8.12 -8.23 -11.45
N VAL A 111 -7.23 -9.14 -11.82
CA VAL A 111 -6.07 -9.55 -11.01
C VAL A 111 -4.81 -9.32 -11.83
N ASN A 112 -3.78 -8.72 -11.22
CA ASN A 112 -2.45 -8.59 -11.81
C ASN A 112 -1.50 -9.56 -11.11
N ILE A 113 -0.94 -10.51 -11.86
CA ILE A 113 -0.04 -11.52 -11.36
C ILE A 113 1.33 -11.29 -12.00
N ILE A 114 2.32 -11.08 -11.16
CA ILE A 114 3.69 -10.80 -11.58
C ILE A 114 4.47 -12.10 -11.54
N PHE A 115 5.02 -12.50 -12.68
CA PHE A 115 5.92 -13.64 -12.81
C PHE A 115 7.35 -13.14 -12.97
N GLY A 116 8.28 -13.76 -12.26
CA GLY A 116 9.70 -13.49 -12.36
C GLY A 116 10.50 -14.56 -11.64
N GLY A 117 11.67 -14.20 -11.15
CA GLY A 117 12.49 -15.09 -10.35
C GLY A 117 13.73 -14.41 -9.84
N ASP A 118 14.73 -15.23 -9.52
CA ASP A 118 16.06 -14.78 -9.18
C ASP A 118 16.60 -13.78 -10.21
N HIS A 119 17.14 -12.67 -9.70
CA HIS A 119 17.55 -11.53 -10.53
C HIS A 119 18.60 -11.93 -11.56
N GLU A 120 19.61 -12.71 -11.19
CA GLU A 120 20.71 -13.08 -12.08
C GLU A 120 20.26 -14.09 -13.13
N VAL A 121 19.42 -15.06 -12.75
CA VAL A 121 18.84 -16.02 -13.72
C VAL A 121 17.98 -15.28 -14.74
N MET A 122 17.07 -14.42 -14.30
CA MET A 122 16.20 -13.67 -15.20
C MET A 122 16.98 -12.70 -16.10
N LYS A 123 18.02 -12.05 -15.56
CA LYS A 123 18.95 -11.19 -16.31
C LYS A 123 19.71 -12.00 -17.37
N LYS A 124 20.20 -13.19 -17.02
CA LYS A 124 20.89 -14.08 -17.96
C LYS A 124 19.96 -14.60 -19.06
N LEU A 125 18.70 -14.92 -18.73
CA LEU A 125 17.71 -15.31 -19.75
C LEU A 125 17.40 -14.17 -20.72
N ALA A 126 17.34 -12.93 -20.23
CA ALA A 126 17.03 -11.76 -21.04
C ALA A 126 18.22 -11.24 -21.87
N PHE A 127 19.40 -11.15 -21.27
CA PHE A 127 20.54 -10.43 -21.85
C PHE A 127 21.76 -11.33 -22.07
N GLY A 128 21.75 -12.58 -21.60
CA GLY A 128 22.90 -13.48 -21.71
C GLY A 128 24.11 -12.95 -20.93
N GLU A 129 25.29 -13.02 -21.54
CA GLU A 129 26.55 -12.52 -20.98
C GLU A 129 26.84 -11.06 -21.37
N GLN A 130 25.85 -10.34 -21.93
CA GLN A 130 26.01 -8.92 -22.28
C GLN A 130 26.23 -8.08 -21.01
N GLN A 131 27.23 -7.20 -21.04
CA GLN A 131 27.47 -6.24 -19.97
C GLN A 131 26.36 -5.19 -19.99
N ILE A 132 25.58 -5.15 -18.91
CA ILE A 132 24.45 -4.23 -18.74
C ILE A 132 24.63 -3.50 -17.42
N ASP A 133 24.62 -2.17 -17.48
CA ASP A 133 24.70 -1.34 -16.29
C ASP A 133 23.29 -1.14 -15.72
N THR A 134 23.06 -1.76 -14.58
CA THR A 134 21.82 -1.64 -13.81
C THR A 134 22.01 -0.82 -12.53
N SER A 135 23.21 -0.25 -12.33
CA SER A 135 23.54 0.58 -11.16
C SER A 135 23.04 2.02 -11.31
N ASP A 136 23.00 2.53 -12.55
CA ASP A 136 22.44 3.82 -12.90
C ASP A 136 21.19 3.65 -13.81
N PRO A 137 20.00 4.11 -13.40
CA PRO A 137 18.81 4.08 -14.27
C PRO A 137 18.96 4.91 -15.55
N TYR A 138 19.93 5.82 -15.62
CA TYR A 138 20.24 6.64 -16.80
C TYR A 138 21.38 6.09 -17.66
N ALA A 139 21.97 4.94 -17.31
CA ALA A 139 23.00 4.31 -18.12
C ALA A 139 22.49 3.99 -19.54
N ASP A 140 23.34 4.21 -20.54
CA ASP A 140 23.01 3.90 -21.92
C ASP A 140 23.18 2.40 -22.20
N ASN A 141 22.05 1.72 -22.34
CA ASN A 141 21.93 0.30 -22.67
C ASN A 141 21.29 0.11 -24.07
N SER A 142 21.36 1.12 -24.95
CA SER A 142 20.74 1.09 -26.28
C SER A 142 21.29 -0.01 -27.21
N SER A 143 22.51 -0.50 -26.98
CA SER A 143 23.12 -1.59 -27.75
C SER A 143 22.65 -2.99 -27.34
N ILE A 144 21.98 -3.12 -26.20
CA ILE A 144 21.57 -4.41 -25.64
C ILE A 144 20.48 -5.05 -26.49
N LYS A 145 20.57 -6.37 -26.70
CA LYS A 145 19.55 -7.14 -27.40
C LYS A 145 18.99 -8.25 -26.52
N LEU A 146 17.70 -8.53 -26.67
CA LEU A 146 17.08 -9.67 -25.99
C LEU A 146 17.56 -11.00 -26.55
N MET A 147 17.78 -11.96 -25.66
CA MET A 147 18.12 -13.34 -26.01
C MET A 147 16.85 -14.15 -26.31
N PRO A 148 16.92 -15.20 -27.14
CA PRO A 148 15.77 -16.06 -27.42
C PRO A 148 15.13 -16.66 -26.15
N ALA A 149 15.95 -16.95 -25.13
CA ALA A 149 15.53 -17.62 -23.91
C ALA A 149 14.44 -16.86 -23.13
N ILE A 150 14.46 -15.51 -23.11
CA ILE A 150 13.41 -14.75 -22.42
C ILE A 150 12.07 -14.80 -23.15
N TYR A 151 12.06 -14.87 -24.48
CA TYR A 151 10.83 -15.04 -25.24
C TYR A 151 10.22 -16.42 -25.00
N GLU A 152 11.04 -17.47 -24.95
CA GLU A 152 10.56 -18.82 -24.66
C GLU A 152 10.02 -18.94 -23.23
N TRP A 153 10.71 -18.33 -22.25
CA TRP A 153 10.21 -18.24 -20.87
C TRP A 153 8.86 -17.50 -20.80
N ALA A 154 8.73 -16.37 -21.50
CA ALA A 154 7.51 -15.59 -21.54
C ALA A 154 6.35 -16.37 -22.20
N LYS A 155 6.61 -17.07 -23.31
CA LYS A 155 5.61 -17.91 -23.99
C LYS A 155 5.16 -19.08 -23.12
N ASP A 156 6.08 -19.80 -22.49
CA ASP A 156 5.73 -20.91 -21.60
C ASP A 156 4.91 -20.42 -20.41
N THR A 157 5.27 -19.26 -19.85
CA THR A 157 4.55 -18.62 -18.74
C THR A 157 3.16 -18.15 -19.19
N TYR A 158 3.03 -17.57 -20.38
CA TYR A 158 1.75 -17.19 -20.96
C TYR A 158 0.84 -18.41 -21.19
N GLN A 159 1.37 -19.49 -21.75
CA GLN A 159 0.63 -20.73 -21.95
C GLN A 159 0.20 -21.35 -20.63
N PHE A 160 1.05 -21.30 -19.61
CA PHE A 160 0.68 -21.69 -18.26
C PHE A 160 -0.51 -20.85 -17.73
N CYS A 161 -0.47 -19.53 -17.90
CA CYS A 161 -1.58 -18.65 -17.54
C CYS A 161 -2.87 -19.00 -18.30
N CYS A 162 -2.76 -19.30 -19.60
CA CYS A 162 -3.90 -19.70 -20.43
C CYS A 162 -4.53 -21.01 -19.95
N ARG A 163 -3.72 -21.99 -19.54
CA ARG A 163 -4.23 -23.25 -18.94
C ARG A 163 -4.92 -23.00 -17.61
N MET A 164 -4.39 -22.10 -16.79
CA MET A 164 -4.91 -21.81 -15.46
C MET A 164 -6.21 -20.99 -15.49
N TRP A 165 -6.31 -20.00 -16.39
CA TRP A 165 -7.37 -18.99 -16.34
C TRP A 165 -8.16 -18.83 -17.64
N GLY A 166 -7.78 -19.51 -18.72
CA GLY A 166 -8.37 -19.35 -20.04
C GLY A 166 -7.75 -18.17 -20.79
N GLU A 167 -7.37 -18.40 -22.05
CA GLU A 167 -6.70 -17.40 -22.89
C GLU A 167 -7.54 -16.12 -23.08
N ASP A 168 -8.86 -16.27 -23.29
CA ASP A 168 -9.79 -15.14 -23.43
C ASP A 168 -9.91 -14.27 -22.18
N ASN A 169 -9.46 -14.77 -21.03
CA ASN A 169 -9.49 -14.04 -19.76
C ASN A 169 -8.14 -13.34 -19.47
N ILE A 170 -7.11 -13.56 -20.29
CA ILE A 170 -5.84 -12.84 -20.20
C ILE A 170 -5.93 -11.56 -21.04
N ILE A 171 -5.98 -10.43 -20.36
CA ILE A 171 -6.24 -9.12 -20.96
C ILE A 171 -4.95 -8.48 -21.48
N GLY A 172 -3.83 -8.83 -20.84
CA GLY A 172 -2.48 -8.42 -21.21
C GLY A 172 -1.44 -9.30 -20.54
N PHE A 173 -0.33 -9.52 -21.25
CA PHE A 173 0.85 -10.21 -20.74
C PHE A 173 2.09 -9.39 -21.09
N ASP A 174 2.42 -8.44 -20.22
CA ASP A 174 3.43 -7.42 -20.48
C ASP A 174 4.77 -7.85 -19.87
N VAL A 175 5.82 -7.97 -20.67
CA VAL A 175 7.17 -8.31 -20.21
C VAL A 175 8.02 -7.05 -20.14
N HIS A 176 8.49 -6.74 -18.93
CA HIS A 176 9.29 -5.55 -18.64
C HIS A 176 10.76 -5.96 -18.51
N CYS A 177 11.57 -5.44 -19.43
CA CYS A 177 13.03 -5.59 -19.50
C CYS A 177 13.76 -4.26 -19.28
N ASP A 178 13.03 -3.18 -19.01
CA ASP A 178 13.52 -1.83 -18.74
C ASP A 178 13.71 -1.51 -17.25
N GLU A 179 13.42 -2.47 -16.37
CA GLU A 179 13.55 -2.39 -14.91
C GLU A 179 14.80 -3.09 -14.38
N ALA A 180 15.04 -2.99 -13.07
CA ALA A 180 16.13 -3.72 -12.42
C ALA A 180 15.95 -5.24 -12.62
N GLY A 181 14.80 -5.80 -12.24
CA GLY A 181 14.47 -7.21 -12.48
C GLY A 181 13.61 -7.38 -13.73
N VAL A 182 13.93 -8.38 -14.55
CA VAL A 182 13.08 -8.78 -15.68
C VAL A 182 11.90 -9.60 -15.15
N HIS A 183 10.69 -9.18 -15.50
CA HIS A 183 9.46 -9.81 -15.03
C HIS A 183 8.31 -9.62 -16.03
N ALA A 184 7.26 -10.39 -15.85
CA ALA A 184 6.04 -10.34 -16.66
C ALA A 184 4.82 -10.03 -15.80
N HIS A 185 3.94 -9.18 -16.30
CA HIS A 185 2.64 -8.88 -15.72
C HIS A 185 1.55 -9.62 -16.50
N ALA A 186 0.91 -10.60 -15.87
CA ALA A 186 -0.29 -11.25 -16.38
C ALA A 186 -1.53 -10.57 -15.78
N LEU A 187 -2.26 -9.82 -16.61
CA LEU A 187 -3.52 -9.19 -16.26
C LEU A 187 -4.67 -10.14 -16.64
N THR A 188 -5.40 -10.65 -15.65
CA THR A 188 -6.47 -11.64 -15.87
C THR A 188 -7.80 -11.22 -15.25
N VAL A 189 -8.90 -11.46 -15.98
CA VAL A 189 -10.26 -11.35 -15.42
C VAL A 189 -10.59 -12.64 -14.68
N PRO A 190 -11.10 -12.56 -13.43
CA PRO A 190 -11.37 -13.75 -12.64
C PRO A 190 -12.68 -14.41 -13.05
N VAL A 191 -12.66 -15.40 -13.94
CA VAL A 191 -13.87 -16.04 -14.48
C VAL A 191 -14.09 -17.44 -13.91
N GLU A 192 -15.28 -17.66 -13.35
CA GLU A 192 -15.77 -18.97 -12.91
C GLU A 192 -16.92 -19.44 -13.81
N GLN A 193 -16.97 -20.75 -14.03
CA GLN A 193 -18.10 -21.43 -14.64
C GLN A 193 -19.15 -21.82 -13.58
N VAL A 194 -20.30 -21.13 -13.59
CA VAL A 194 -21.41 -21.42 -12.67
C VAL A 194 -22.65 -21.94 -13.39
N LYS A 195 -23.40 -22.83 -12.74
CA LYS A 195 -24.70 -23.29 -13.27
C LYS A 195 -25.68 -22.12 -13.36
N LYS A 196 -26.42 -21.98 -14.48
CA LYS A 196 -27.45 -20.94 -14.65
C LYS A 196 -28.45 -20.96 -13.47
N ARG A 197 -28.68 -19.80 -12.84
CA ARG A 197 -29.71 -19.63 -11.80
C ARG A 197 -31.11 -19.61 -12.44
N GLY A 198 -32.12 -20.08 -11.72
CA GLY A 198 -33.52 -20.17 -12.20
C GLY A 198 -34.11 -21.58 -12.15
N ARG A 199 -35.40 -21.71 -12.46
CA ARG A 199 -36.10 -23.00 -12.58
C ARG A 199 -35.69 -23.69 -13.88
N ILE A 200 -35.44 -24.99 -13.79
CA ILE A 200 -35.18 -25.87 -14.93
C ILE A 200 -36.54 -26.24 -15.53
N GLY A 201 -36.77 -25.88 -16.78
CA GLY A 201 -37.94 -26.36 -17.53
C GLY A 201 -37.73 -27.80 -17.99
N SER A 202 -38.82 -28.51 -18.30
CA SER A 202 -38.69 -29.79 -18.99
C SER A 202 -38.40 -29.57 -20.47
N GLN A 203 -37.51 -30.38 -21.03
CA GLN A 203 -37.30 -30.49 -22.47
C GLN A 203 -38.02 -31.73 -23.00
N TYR A 204 -38.42 -31.67 -24.26
CA TYR A 204 -39.12 -32.74 -24.95
C TYR A 204 -38.31 -33.10 -26.18
N VAL A 205 -37.72 -34.29 -26.19
CA VAL A 205 -36.85 -34.79 -27.27
C VAL A 205 -37.66 -35.74 -28.14
N ASN A 206 -37.60 -35.58 -29.46
CA ASN A 206 -38.34 -36.45 -30.38
C ASN A 206 -37.80 -37.89 -30.34
N LYS A 207 -38.70 -38.87 -30.38
CA LYS A 207 -38.36 -40.30 -30.31
C LYS A 207 -37.56 -40.79 -31.51
N ASP A 208 -37.82 -40.24 -32.69
CA ASP A 208 -37.22 -40.66 -33.97
C ASP A 208 -36.06 -39.75 -34.40
N ASN A 209 -35.97 -38.53 -33.83
CA ASN A 209 -34.89 -37.58 -34.10
C ASN A 209 -34.39 -36.89 -32.80
N PRO A 210 -33.31 -37.40 -32.19
CA PRO A 210 -32.75 -36.86 -30.95
C PRO A 210 -32.31 -35.39 -31.02
N ASP A 211 -32.00 -34.87 -32.22
CA ASP A 211 -31.57 -33.48 -32.41
C ASP A 211 -32.76 -32.49 -32.33
N LYS A 212 -33.99 -33.00 -32.42
CA LYS A 212 -35.21 -32.18 -32.37
C LYS A 212 -35.71 -32.06 -30.93
N VAL A 213 -35.20 -31.04 -30.25
CA VAL A 213 -35.52 -30.72 -28.84
C VAL A 213 -36.46 -29.54 -28.75
N LEU A 214 -37.57 -29.68 -28.02
CA LEU A 214 -38.57 -28.64 -27.80
C LEU A 214 -38.61 -28.20 -26.34
N SER A 215 -38.85 -26.91 -26.12
CA SER A 215 -39.25 -26.40 -24.81
C SER A 215 -40.67 -26.85 -24.45
N THR A 216 -41.02 -26.74 -23.16
CA THR A 216 -42.39 -27.02 -22.70
C THR A 216 -43.45 -26.15 -23.41
N LYS A 217 -43.11 -24.92 -23.81
CA LYS A 217 -44.02 -24.02 -24.53
C LYS A 217 -44.24 -24.48 -25.96
N GLU A 218 -43.17 -24.84 -26.67
CA GLU A 218 -43.24 -25.33 -28.05
C GLU A 218 -43.92 -26.70 -28.13
N TRP A 219 -43.63 -27.61 -27.20
CA TRP A 219 -44.33 -28.90 -27.13
C TRP A 219 -45.84 -28.73 -26.86
N LYS A 220 -46.23 -27.76 -26.01
CA LYS A 220 -47.66 -27.43 -25.79
C LYS A 220 -48.32 -26.75 -26.98
N ALA A 221 -47.57 -26.17 -27.90
CA ALA A 221 -48.10 -25.57 -29.12
C ALA A 221 -48.37 -26.61 -30.22
N LEU A 222 -47.80 -27.82 -30.11
CA LEU A 222 -48.04 -28.90 -31.06
C LEU A 222 -49.47 -29.49 -30.94
N PRO A 223 -50.03 -30.03 -32.03
CA PRO A 223 -51.25 -30.86 -32.01
C PRO A 223 -51.13 -32.04 -31.03
N LYS A 224 -52.25 -32.51 -30.48
CA LYS A 224 -52.24 -33.58 -29.46
C LYS A 224 -51.64 -34.89 -29.98
N GLU A 225 -51.84 -35.22 -31.25
CA GLU A 225 -51.31 -36.45 -31.84
C GLU A 225 -49.78 -36.41 -31.89
N GLU A 226 -49.19 -35.28 -32.27
CA GLU A 226 -47.74 -35.10 -32.44
C GLU A 226 -46.96 -35.06 -31.12
N ARG A 227 -47.61 -34.66 -30.01
CA ARG A 227 -46.97 -34.60 -28.68
C ARG A 227 -46.48 -35.96 -28.20
N SER A 228 -47.15 -37.04 -28.62
CA SER A 228 -46.82 -38.42 -28.26
C SER A 228 -45.48 -38.89 -28.84
N ASN A 229 -44.97 -38.19 -29.86
CA ASN A 229 -43.68 -38.47 -30.50
C ASN A 229 -42.49 -37.88 -29.73
N TYR A 230 -42.71 -37.22 -28.59
CA TYR A 230 -41.64 -36.64 -27.78
C TYR A 230 -41.59 -37.27 -26.38
N ILE A 231 -40.38 -37.50 -25.87
CA ILE A 231 -40.12 -37.98 -24.51
C ILE A 231 -39.71 -36.78 -23.65
N LYS A 232 -40.38 -36.63 -22.51
CA LYS A 232 -40.03 -35.65 -21.50
C LYS A 232 -38.69 -36.03 -20.87
N THR A 233 -37.72 -35.15 -20.96
CA THR A 233 -36.37 -35.29 -20.41
C THR A 233 -36.06 -34.11 -19.49
N GLU A 234 -35.27 -34.37 -18.46
CA GLU A 234 -34.77 -33.32 -17.59
C GLU A 234 -33.67 -32.55 -18.32
N SER A 235 -33.88 -31.25 -18.55
CA SER A 235 -32.81 -30.42 -19.09
C SER A 235 -31.74 -30.21 -18.04
N THR A 236 -30.47 -30.39 -18.38
CA THR A 236 -29.38 -29.97 -17.50
C THR A 236 -29.25 -28.45 -17.55
N LYS A 237 -28.97 -27.82 -16.40
CA LYS A 237 -28.66 -26.39 -16.38
C LYS A 237 -27.38 -26.17 -17.17
N GLY A 238 -27.47 -25.38 -18.24
CA GLY A 238 -26.30 -24.83 -18.88
C GLY A 238 -25.40 -24.11 -17.88
N VAL A 239 -24.11 -24.10 -18.19
CA VAL A 239 -23.10 -23.36 -17.44
C VAL A 239 -23.00 -21.96 -18.05
N VAL A 240 -22.75 -20.95 -17.22
CA VAL A 240 -22.44 -19.58 -17.63
C VAL A 240 -21.17 -19.12 -16.95
N GLU A 241 -20.37 -18.40 -17.71
CA GLU A 241 -19.21 -17.70 -17.19
C GLU A 241 -19.65 -16.49 -16.36
N ARG A 242 -19.03 -16.29 -15.20
CA ARG A 242 -19.23 -15.13 -14.35
C ARG A 242 -17.92 -14.66 -13.73
N VAL A 243 -17.81 -13.35 -13.59
CA VAL A 243 -16.68 -12.74 -12.87
C VAL A 243 -16.83 -13.01 -11.37
N SER A 244 -15.87 -13.74 -10.79
CA SER A 244 -15.85 -14.12 -9.39
C SER A 244 -14.43 -14.39 -8.89
N TYR A 245 -13.83 -13.39 -8.24
CA TYR A 245 -12.51 -13.52 -7.61
C TYR A 245 -12.47 -14.63 -6.56
N ALA A 246 -13.44 -14.61 -5.63
CA ALA A 246 -13.48 -15.55 -4.52
C ALA A 246 -13.56 -17.02 -4.99
N LYS A 247 -14.25 -17.28 -6.09
CA LYS A 247 -14.45 -18.66 -6.54
C LYS A 247 -13.28 -19.24 -7.30
N VAL A 248 -12.52 -18.40 -7.99
CA VAL A 248 -11.35 -18.87 -8.75
C VAL A 248 -10.09 -18.87 -7.87
N TRP A 249 -9.94 -17.91 -6.94
CA TRP A 249 -8.75 -17.80 -6.09
C TRP A 249 -8.96 -18.26 -4.63
N GLY A 250 -10.17 -18.59 -4.20
CA GLY A 250 -10.47 -19.04 -2.82
C GLY A 250 -11.41 -18.10 -2.07
N GLU A 251 -12.43 -18.69 -1.43
CA GLU A 251 -13.48 -17.94 -0.71
C GLU A 251 -13.01 -17.49 0.67
N THR A 252 -12.13 -18.29 1.29
CA THR A 252 -11.49 -17.96 2.55
C THR A 252 -10.02 -17.60 2.35
N ALA A 253 -9.43 -16.94 3.35
CA ALA A 253 -7.99 -16.67 3.35
C ALA A 253 -7.15 -17.97 3.30
N LYS A 254 -7.67 -19.06 3.87
CA LYS A 254 -7.03 -20.37 3.84
C LYS A 254 -7.06 -20.95 2.42
N ASP A 255 -8.23 -21.00 1.79
CA ASP A 255 -8.37 -21.50 0.42
C ASP A 255 -7.50 -20.69 -0.55
N LYS A 256 -7.43 -19.36 -0.34
CA LYS A 256 -6.54 -18.49 -1.10
C LYS A 256 -5.07 -18.83 -0.90
N SER A 257 -4.64 -19.05 0.34
CA SER A 257 -3.27 -19.45 0.64
C SER A 257 -2.93 -20.81 0.02
N GLU A 258 -3.86 -21.77 0.05
CA GLU A 258 -3.70 -23.09 -0.55
C GLU A 258 -3.61 -22.99 -2.07
N TYR A 259 -4.55 -22.28 -2.72
CA TYR A 259 -4.53 -22.04 -4.16
C TYR A 259 -3.22 -21.40 -4.62
N LEU A 260 -2.72 -20.39 -3.92
CA LEU A 260 -1.45 -19.75 -4.27
C LEU A 260 -0.26 -20.69 -4.05
N SER A 261 -0.24 -21.46 -2.96
CA SER A 261 0.78 -22.47 -2.73
C SER A 261 0.82 -23.51 -3.86
N ASP A 262 -0.35 -23.97 -4.31
CA ASP A 262 -0.49 -24.90 -5.42
C ASP A 262 -0.08 -24.27 -6.75
N LEU A 263 -0.42 -23.00 -6.99
CA LEU A 263 0.00 -22.25 -8.16
C LEU A 263 1.53 -22.19 -8.27
N HIS A 264 2.21 -21.90 -7.15
CA HIS A 264 3.68 -21.92 -7.10
C HIS A 264 4.25 -23.31 -7.42
N THR A 265 3.64 -24.38 -6.91
CA THR A 265 4.06 -25.76 -7.21
C THR A 265 3.86 -26.10 -8.68
N LYS A 266 2.68 -25.81 -9.25
CA LYS A 266 2.36 -26.07 -10.66
C LYS A 266 3.28 -25.28 -11.58
N TYR A 267 3.48 -23.99 -11.30
CA TYR A 267 4.36 -23.15 -12.09
C TYR A 267 5.81 -23.63 -12.06
N TYR A 268 6.32 -24.05 -10.89
CA TYR A 268 7.64 -24.66 -10.79
C TYR A 268 7.76 -25.91 -11.67
N ASN A 269 6.79 -26.83 -11.57
CA ASN A 269 6.82 -28.09 -12.30
C ASN A 269 6.72 -27.91 -13.82
N GLU A 270 5.90 -26.97 -14.28
CA GLU A 270 5.63 -26.76 -15.71
C GLU A 270 6.61 -25.79 -16.37
N VAL A 271 7.08 -24.76 -15.65
CA VAL A 271 7.88 -23.66 -16.21
C VAL A 271 9.18 -23.46 -15.43
N GLY A 272 9.10 -23.20 -14.12
CA GLY A 272 10.25 -22.76 -13.31
C GLY A 272 11.47 -23.69 -13.43
N LYS A 273 11.28 -25.01 -13.29
CA LYS A 273 12.34 -26.01 -13.37
C LYS A 273 13.06 -26.00 -14.72
N LYS A 274 12.36 -25.75 -15.83
CA LYS A 274 12.94 -25.67 -17.19
C LYS A 274 14.00 -24.57 -17.29
N TYR A 275 13.83 -23.50 -16.51
CA TYR A 275 14.68 -22.31 -16.54
C TYR A 275 15.63 -22.21 -15.33
N GLY A 276 15.82 -23.29 -14.56
CA GLY A 276 16.71 -23.30 -13.40
C GLY A 276 16.19 -22.50 -12.21
N LEU A 277 14.88 -22.27 -12.13
CA LEU A 277 14.23 -21.57 -11.03
C LEU A 277 13.53 -22.57 -10.13
N GLU A 278 14.03 -22.73 -8.90
CA GLU A 278 13.41 -23.60 -7.90
C GLU A 278 12.11 -23.01 -7.34
N ARG A 279 11.29 -23.87 -6.73
CA ARG A 279 10.07 -23.43 -6.06
C ARG A 279 10.42 -22.51 -4.87
N GLY A 280 9.65 -21.44 -4.71
CA GLY A 280 9.67 -20.62 -3.50
C GLY A 280 9.40 -21.45 -2.24
N ILE A 281 10.04 -21.12 -1.12
CA ILE A 281 9.80 -21.82 0.15
C ILE A 281 8.40 -21.41 0.67
N PRO A 282 7.51 -22.37 1.01
CA PRO A 282 6.24 -22.08 1.63
C PRO A 282 6.38 -21.21 2.88
N TYR A 283 5.47 -20.25 3.07
CA TYR A 283 5.52 -19.32 4.20
C TYR A 283 5.58 -20.02 5.57
N HIS A 284 4.95 -21.18 5.72
CA HIS A 284 4.92 -21.94 6.97
C HIS A 284 6.23 -22.68 7.28
N GLU A 285 7.08 -22.91 6.27
CA GLU A 285 8.40 -23.55 6.41
C GLU A 285 9.50 -22.54 6.74
N LEU A 286 9.20 -21.24 6.65
CA LEU A 286 10.15 -20.16 6.96
C LEU A 286 10.40 -20.04 8.46
N SER A 287 11.64 -19.70 8.84
CA SER A 287 11.93 -19.28 10.22
C SER A 287 11.18 -17.99 10.58
N GLU A 288 11.03 -17.69 11.87
CA GLU A 288 10.40 -16.43 12.29
C GLU A 288 11.25 -15.21 11.86
N GLU A 289 12.58 -15.31 11.85
CA GLU A 289 13.44 -14.27 11.27
C GLU A 289 13.18 -14.08 9.78
N GLU A 290 13.10 -15.17 9.01
CA GLU A 290 12.82 -15.13 7.59
C GLU A 290 11.42 -14.59 7.26
N LYS A 291 10.42 -14.92 8.09
CA LYS A 291 9.07 -14.34 7.97
C LYS A 291 9.11 -12.84 8.22
N ARG A 292 9.87 -12.38 9.23
CA ARG A 292 10.06 -10.94 9.51
C ARG A 292 10.77 -10.24 8.36
N GLU A 293 11.78 -10.89 7.75
CA GLU A 293 12.51 -10.38 6.59
C GLU A 293 11.64 -10.31 5.32
N ARG A 294 10.77 -11.31 5.10
CA ARG A 294 9.87 -11.39 3.92
C ARG A 294 8.54 -10.65 4.09
N ARG A 295 8.31 -9.93 5.20
CA ARG A 295 7.19 -8.98 5.30
C ARG A 295 7.32 -7.92 4.21
N HIS A 296 6.19 -7.44 3.70
CA HIS A 296 6.16 -6.43 2.65
C HIS A 296 6.89 -5.16 3.12
N LYS A 297 8.13 -4.97 2.64
CA LYS A 297 8.93 -3.76 2.87
C LYS A 297 8.72 -2.82 1.67
N SER A 298 8.87 -1.52 1.89
CA SER A 298 8.89 -0.58 0.77
C SER A 298 10.12 -0.84 -0.11
N LYS A 299 10.04 -0.52 -1.40
CA LYS A 299 11.18 -0.68 -2.32
C LYS A 299 12.42 0.08 -1.83
N VAL A 300 12.25 1.21 -1.14
CA VAL A 300 13.34 2.00 -0.54
C VAL A 300 14.06 1.19 0.55
N VAL A 301 13.31 0.55 1.44
CA VAL A 301 13.88 -0.27 2.53
C VAL A 301 14.62 -1.48 1.98
N LEU A 302 14.07 -2.14 0.95
CA LEU A 302 14.72 -3.30 0.32
C LEU A 302 16.05 -2.93 -0.33
N GLU A 303 16.13 -1.79 -1.02
CA GLU A 303 17.39 -1.34 -1.64
C GLU A 303 18.41 -0.92 -0.59
N ALA A 304 18.00 -0.24 0.48
CA ALA A 304 18.88 0.09 1.60
C ALA A 304 19.45 -1.18 2.28
N GLU A 305 18.63 -2.22 2.46
CA GLU A 305 19.08 -3.52 2.98
C GLU A 305 20.04 -4.22 2.01
N ARG A 306 19.80 -4.15 0.70
CA ARG A 306 20.70 -4.69 -0.32
C ARG A 306 22.06 -4.00 -0.29
N GLN A 307 22.07 -2.66 -0.27
CA GLN A 307 23.30 -1.86 -0.19
C GLN A 307 24.06 -2.14 1.11
N ALA A 308 23.37 -2.26 2.24
CA ALA A 308 23.98 -2.63 3.51
C ALA A 308 24.62 -4.03 3.45
N ARG A 309 23.93 -5.03 2.85
CA ARG A 309 24.47 -6.38 2.66
C ARG A 309 25.70 -6.39 1.74
N GLN A 310 25.69 -5.60 0.66
CA GLN A 310 26.86 -5.45 -0.23
C GLN A 310 28.04 -4.82 0.51
N ALA A 311 27.81 -3.72 1.25
CA ALA A 311 28.85 -3.06 2.04
C ALA A 311 29.45 -3.99 3.12
N ILE A 312 28.61 -4.83 3.76
CA ILE A 312 29.08 -5.85 4.71
C ILE A 312 29.96 -6.88 4.00
N ALA A 313 29.53 -7.41 2.85
CA ALA A 313 30.31 -8.39 2.09
C ALA A 313 31.66 -7.82 1.61
N GLU A 314 31.69 -6.57 1.18
CA GLU A 314 32.92 -5.86 0.83
C GLU A 314 33.83 -5.66 2.05
N ALA A 315 33.27 -5.28 3.20
CA ALA A 315 34.01 -5.14 4.44
C ALA A 315 34.58 -6.48 4.93
N GLU A 316 33.85 -7.58 4.79
CA GLU A 316 34.33 -8.93 5.10
C GLU A 316 35.49 -9.35 4.19
N LYS A 317 35.40 -9.03 2.89
CA LYS A 317 36.50 -9.28 1.93
C LYS A 317 37.76 -8.49 2.30
N LEU A 318 37.62 -7.19 2.59
CA LEU A 318 38.73 -6.33 3.02
C LEU A 318 39.34 -6.82 4.34
N LYS A 319 38.51 -7.26 5.28
CA LYS A 319 38.97 -7.85 6.53
C LYS A 319 39.81 -9.12 6.27
N ALA A 320 39.36 -10.01 5.40
CA ALA A 320 40.10 -11.22 5.06
C ALA A 320 41.45 -10.91 4.38
N GLU A 321 41.51 -9.86 3.55
CA GLU A 321 42.74 -9.38 2.91
C GLU A 321 43.74 -8.81 3.94
N ILE A 322 43.25 -8.01 4.89
CA ILE A 322 44.05 -7.50 6.01
C ILE A 322 44.55 -8.62 6.92
N GLU A 323 43.71 -9.63 7.20
CA GLU A 323 44.10 -10.81 8.00
C GLU A 323 45.20 -11.62 7.29
N ALA A 324 45.15 -11.73 5.96
CA ALA A 324 46.21 -12.37 5.17
C ALA A 324 47.53 -11.56 5.20
N GLU A 325 47.48 -10.25 4.99
CA GLU A 325 48.67 -9.38 5.03
C GLU A 325 49.32 -9.32 6.42
N THR A 326 48.51 -9.27 7.48
CA THR A 326 49.01 -9.29 8.86
C THR A 326 49.68 -10.63 9.20
N SER A 327 49.18 -11.75 8.71
CA SER A 327 49.85 -13.06 8.86
C SER A 327 51.25 -13.06 8.23
N ILE A 328 51.39 -12.54 7.00
CA ILE A 328 52.68 -12.42 6.31
C ILE A 328 53.64 -11.51 7.07
N ALA A 329 53.18 -10.34 7.52
CA ALA A 329 54.01 -9.39 8.27
C ALA A 329 54.49 -9.96 9.61
N THR A 330 53.67 -10.78 10.28
CA THR A 330 54.02 -11.43 11.54
C THR A 330 55.12 -12.47 11.33
N GLN A 331 55.03 -13.25 10.26
CA GLN A 331 56.03 -14.26 9.88
C GLN A 331 57.38 -13.60 9.55
N GLN A 332 57.39 -12.51 8.78
CA GLN A 332 58.62 -11.75 8.46
C GLN A 332 59.28 -11.16 9.71
N LYS A 333 58.48 -10.72 10.70
CA LYS A 333 58.99 -10.20 11.97
C LYS A 333 59.69 -11.28 12.80
N GLU A 334 59.15 -12.51 12.85
CA GLU A 334 59.78 -13.64 13.54
C GLU A 334 61.10 -14.04 12.90
N GLU A 335 61.18 -14.02 11.57
CA GLU A 335 62.39 -14.29 10.81
C GLU A 335 63.50 -13.26 11.08
N ALA A 336 63.16 -11.96 11.03
CA ALA A 336 64.10 -10.87 11.34
C ALA A 336 64.62 -10.91 12.80
N LEU A 337 63.80 -11.35 13.76
CA LEU A 337 64.20 -11.53 15.16
C LEU A 337 65.21 -12.67 15.34
N LYS A 338 65.11 -13.72 14.52
CA LYS A 338 66.03 -14.86 14.52
C LYS A 338 67.39 -14.47 13.95
N ASP A 339 67.41 -13.68 12.89
CA ASP A 339 68.64 -13.17 12.27
C ASP A 339 69.39 -12.19 13.19
N LEU A 340 68.66 -11.33 13.90
CA LEU A 340 69.24 -10.40 14.87
C LEU A 340 69.96 -11.11 16.02
N LYS A 341 69.36 -12.20 16.57
CA LYS A 341 69.99 -13.01 17.63
C LYS A 341 71.26 -13.71 17.14
N THR A 342 71.30 -14.12 15.89
CA THR A 342 72.46 -14.77 15.26
C THR A 342 73.60 -13.77 15.03
N ALA A 343 73.28 -12.53 14.66
CA ALA A 343 74.27 -11.47 14.50
C ALA A 343 74.90 -11.02 15.83
N GLN A 344 74.10 -10.94 16.91
CA GLN A 344 74.60 -10.58 18.24
C GLN A 344 75.55 -11.61 18.83
N SER A 345 75.30 -12.91 18.62
CA SER A 345 76.19 -13.98 19.09
C SER A 345 77.51 -14.03 18.31
N GLY A 346 77.51 -13.72 17.01
CA GLY A 346 78.72 -13.59 16.19
C GLY A 346 79.59 -12.36 16.52
N PHE A 347 78.97 -11.26 16.95
CA PHE A 347 79.67 -10.04 17.36
C PHE A 347 80.40 -10.20 18.69
N LEU A 348 79.78 -10.87 19.67
CA LEU A 348 80.39 -11.13 20.98
C LEU A 348 81.62 -12.06 20.91
N ALA A 349 81.69 -12.96 19.93
CA ALA A 349 82.82 -13.85 19.72
C ALA A 349 84.08 -13.14 19.16
N LYS A 350 83.94 -11.94 18.58
CA LYS A 350 85.03 -11.19 17.94
C LYS A 350 85.77 -10.23 18.87
N ILE A 351 85.23 -9.91 20.05
CA ILE A 351 85.72 -8.84 20.93
C ILE A 351 86.73 -9.36 21.99
N PHE A 352 86.86 -10.66 22.19
CA PHE A 352 87.77 -11.25 23.19
C PHE A 352 88.92 -12.07 22.57
N GLN A 353 90.04 -11.44 22.19
CA GLN A 353 91.40 -12.02 22.21
C GLN A 353 92.49 -10.95 22.50
N PRO A 354 93.63 -11.28 23.16
CA PRO A 354 94.46 -10.31 23.91
C PRO A 354 95.89 -10.01 23.35
N GLY A 355 96.37 -8.77 23.58
CA GLY A 355 97.79 -8.34 23.60
C GLY A 355 98.34 -7.70 22.30
N LYS A 356 99.29 -6.75 22.24
CA LYS A 356 100.26 -6.19 23.21
C LYS A 356 101.07 -5.01 22.56
N TYR A 357 101.43 -3.99 23.37
CA TYR A 357 102.58 -3.04 23.35
C TYR A 357 102.75 -1.79 22.40
N LYS A 358 102.68 -0.60 23.05
CA LYS A 358 103.54 0.63 23.16
C LYS A 358 104.90 0.69 22.39
N LYS A 359 105.59 1.83 22.08
CA LYS A 359 105.50 3.32 22.15
C LYS A 359 106.72 3.91 21.35
N GLU A 360 106.74 5.24 21.14
CA GLU A 360 107.90 6.14 20.83
C GLU A 360 108.50 6.17 19.41
N GLU A 361 109.05 7.27 18.86
CA GLU A 361 108.89 8.73 18.99
C GLU A 361 109.73 9.32 17.83
N THR A 362 109.13 10.24 17.08
CA THR A 362 109.70 11.50 16.53
C THR A 362 111.22 11.75 16.61
N ALA A 363 112.02 11.00 15.83
CA ALA A 363 113.35 11.42 15.36
C ALA A 363 113.78 10.77 14.04
N LYS A 364 112.85 10.33 13.18
CA LYS A 364 113.12 9.64 11.89
C LYS A 364 112.51 10.34 10.66
N PHE A 365 112.22 11.63 10.75
CA PHE A 365 111.45 12.34 9.70
C PHE A 365 112.29 13.04 8.63
N LYS A 366 113.63 12.86 8.61
CA LYS A 366 114.48 13.44 7.55
C LYS A 366 115.30 12.43 6.74
N GLU A 367 115.51 11.21 7.25
CA GLU A 367 116.06 10.07 6.48
C GLU A 367 114.97 9.19 5.83
N SER A 368 113.70 9.38 6.20
CA SER A 368 112.54 8.65 5.63
C SER A 368 112.11 9.17 4.25
N TYR A 369 112.45 10.40 3.87
CA TYR A 369 112.03 10.96 2.58
C TYR A 369 112.79 10.32 1.40
N ASP A 370 114.11 10.19 1.50
CA ASP A 370 114.94 9.61 0.42
C ASP A 370 114.87 8.07 0.39
N ALA A 371 114.67 7.42 1.53
CA ALA A 371 114.32 5.99 1.59
C ALA A 371 112.91 5.74 1.05
N GLY A 372 111.96 6.63 1.35
CA GLY A 372 110.56 6.56 0.93
C GLY A 372 110.36 6.66 -0.57
N VAL A 373 111.15 7.45 -1.30
CA VAL A 373 111.06 7.49 -2.78
C VAL A 373 111.53 6.17 -3.40
N LYS A 374 112.62 5.58 -2.90
CA LYS A 374 113.13 4.27 -3.38
C LYS A 374 112.21 3.11 -2.98
N GLU A 375 111.64 3.17 -1.78
CA GLU A 375 110.66 2.21 -1.28
C GLU A 375 109.32 2.34 -1.99
N THR A 376 108.88 3.56 -2.35
CA THR A 376 107.62 3.77 -3.09
C THR A 376 107.72 3.22 -4.50
N ILE A 377 108.85 3.41 -5.19
CA ILE A 377 109.11 2.78 -6.50
C ILE A 377 109.13 1.24 -6.36
N GLY A 378 109.78 0.69 -5.32
CA GLY A 378 109.81 -0.75 -5.05
C GLY A 378 108.46 -1.35 -4.64
N ASN A 379 107.65 -0.62 -3.86
CA ASN A 379 106.33 -1.03 -3.40
C ASN A 379 105.28 -0.91 -4.50
N PHE A 380 105.41 0.05 -5.42
CA PHE A 380 104.55 0.14 -6.61
C PHE A 380 104.75 -1.07 -7.53
N ILE A 381 106.00 -1.55 -7.67
CA ILE A 381 106.33 -2.79 -8.39
C ILE A 381 105.73 -4.02 -7.70
N LYS A 382 105.71 -4.07 -6.36
CA LYS A 382 105.10 -5.17 -5.59
C LYS A 382 103.57 -5.15 -5.58
N ALA A 383 102.93 -3.99 -5.49
CA ALA A 383 101.48 -3.85 -5.39
C ALA A 383 100.74 -4.07 -6.73
N THR A 384 101.41 -3.81 -7.86
CA THR A 384 100.83 -3.98 -9.20
C THR A 384 100.95 -5.42 -9.75
N GLY A 385 101.73 -6.30 -9.10
CA GLY A 385 101.81 -7.73 -9.43
C GLY A 385 102.37 -8.08 -10.82
N LEU A 386 102.91 -7.11 -11.57
CA LEU A 386 103.32 -7.30 -12.97
C LEU A 386 104.80 -7.71 -13.06
N LYS A 387 105.07 -8.85 -13.73
CA LYS A 387 106.44 -9.28 -14.07
C LYS A 387 106.93 -8.52 -15.31
N TRP A 388 107.87 -7.61 -15.11
CA TRP A 388 108.54 -6.86 -16.18
C TRP A 388 109.82 -7.60 -16.60
N LYS A 389 110.03 -7.80 -17.91
CA LYS A 389 111.25 -8.44 -18.45
C LYS A 389 112.46 -7.48 -18.55
N SER A 390 112.24 -6.17 -18.39
CA SER A 390 113.26 -5.10 -18.32
C SER A 390 112.67 -3.84 -17.67
N GLU A 391 113.51 -2.86 -17.30
CA GLU A 391 113.09 -1.59 -16.70
C GLU A 391 112.04 -0.86 -17.58
N PRO A 392 110.87 -0.49 -17.01
CA PRO A 392 109.81 0.13 -17.79
C PRO A 392 110.15 1.59 -18.14
N THR A 393 110.00 1.95 -19.41
CA THR A 393 110.15 3.33 -19.90
C THR A 393 108.95 4.21 -19.50
N ALA A 394 109.19 5.52 -19.36
CA ALA A 394 108.21 6.51 -18.92
C ALA A 394 106.89 6.50 -19.74
N GLU A 395 106.94 6.13 -21.02
CA GLU A 395 105.75 6.03 -21.89
C GLU A 395 104.77 4.90 -21.50
N ILE A 396 105.29 3.74 -21.09
CA ILE A 396 104.44 2.60 -20.71
C ILE A 396 103.74 2.88 -19.38
N LEU A 397 104.48 3.47 -18.44
CA LEU A 397 103.92 3.96 -17.17
C LEU A 397 102.85 5.05 -17.42
N GLY A 398 103.10 5.98 -18.34
CA GLY A 398 102.13 7.03 -18.70
C GLY A 398 100.85 6.53 -19.38
N ARG A 399 100.89 5.41 -20.10
CA ARG A 399 99.67 4.77 -20.66
C ARG A 399 98.85 4.06 -19.58
N GLN A 400 99.51 3.30 -18.71
CA GLN A 400 98.85 2.61 -17.60
C GLN A 400 98.23 3.59 -16.58
N TYR A 401 98.92 4.70 -16.30
CA TYR A 401 98.38 5.76 -15.44
C TYR A 401 97.09 6.37 -16.00
N ARG A 402 97.01 6.56 -17.33
CA ARG A 402 95.79 7.04 -18.00
C ARG A 402 94.62 6.06 -17.88
N MET A 403 94.87 4.76 -18.08
CA MET A 403 93.81 3.75 -17.91
C MET A 403 93.28 3.71 -16.47
N LEU A 404 94.17 3.79 -15.48
CA LEU A 404 93.78 3.86 -14.06
C LEU A 404 93.03 5.15 -13.73
N TRP A 405 93.43 6.27 -14.32
CA TRP A 405 92.76 7.55 -14.18
C TRP A 405 91.32 7.50 -14.74
N ASP A 406 91.15 6.94 -15.94
CA ASP A 406 89.84 6.80 -16.57
C ASP A 406 88.93 5.85 -15.76
N THR A 407 89.47 4.74 -15.26
CA THR A 407 88.74 3.81 -14.37
C THR A 407 88.30 4.50 -13.08
N ASN A 408 89.17 5.28 -12.45
CA ASN A 408 88.84 6.03 -11.23
C ASN A 408 87.79 7.12 -11.49
N LYS A 409 87.81 7.73 -12.68
CA LYS A 409 86.81 8.71 -13.09
C LYS A 409 85.44 8.06 -13.25
N ASP A 410 85.38 6.87 -13.86
CA ASP A 410 84.13 6.10 -14.00
C ASP A 410 83.57 5.66 -12.65
N LEU A 411 84.43 5.16 -11.76
CA LEU A 411 84.04 4.83 -10.37
C LEU A 411 83.51 6.06 -9.61
N SER A 412 84.14 7.23 -9.79
CA SER A 412 83.67 8.47 -9.17
C SER A 412 82.29 8.89 -9.68
N ASN A 413 82.00 8.68 -10.97
CA ASN A 413 80.68 8.92 -11.54
C ASN A 413 79.63 7.94 -10.98
N GLU A 414 79.96 6.66 -10.85
CA GLU A 414 79.06 5.64 -10.25
C GLU A 414 78.79 5.91 -8.77
N LEU A 415 79.77 6.44 -8.04
CA LEU A 415 79.60 6.81 -6.63
C LEU A 415 78.62 7.99 -6.50
N LYS A 416 78.72 8.97 -7.40
CA LYS A 416 77.81 10.12 -7.46
C LYS A 416 76.37 9.71 -7.76
N THR A 417 76.15 8.79 -8.71
CA THR A 417 74.80 8.28 -9.00
C THR A 417 74.20 7.49 -7.83
N LYS A 418 75.02 6.73 -7.09
CA LYS A 418 74.57 6.04 -5.87
C LYS A 418 74.21 7.01 -4.75
N GLU A 419 74.97 8.10 -4.56
CA GLU A 419 74.64 9.15 -3.60
C GLU A 419 73.30 9.84 -3.91
N GLU A 420 73.02 10.11 -5.18
CA GLU A 420 71.73 10.66 -5.63
C GLU A 420 70.56 9.72 -5.29
N ILE A 421 70.73 8.41 -5.52
CA ILE A 421 69.72 7.39 -5.17
C ILE A 421 69.50 7.32 -3.65
N ILE A 422 70.57 7.38 -2.85
CA ILE A 422 70.48 7.38 -1.37
C ILE A 422 69.71 8.61 -0.90
N SER A 423 70.03 9.79 -1.44
CA SER A 423 69.34 11.05 -1.12
C SER A 423 67.83 10.97 -1.43
N SER A 424 67.47 10.38 -2.58
CA SER A 424 66.07 10.14 -2.95
C SER A 424 65.37 9.21 -1.96
N LYS A 425 66.02 8.13 -1.52
CA LYS A 425 65.43 7.19 -0.55
C LYS A 425 65.25 7.83 0.84
N ASP A 426 66.17 8.70 1.26
CA ASP A 426 66.06 9.42 2.53
C ASP A 426 64.88 10.41 2.56
N VAL A 427 64.50 10.98 1.41
CA VAL A 427 63.27 11.79 1.29
C VAL A 427 62.03 10.92 1.54
N VAL A 428 61.96 9.73 0.94
CA VAL A 428 60.84 8.79 1.12
C VAL A 428 60.74 8.31 2.57
N ILE A 429 61.87 7.95 3.19
CA ILE A 429 61.92 7.52 4.59
C ILE A 429 61.41 8.63 5.53
N ARG A 430 61.78 9.89 5.28
CA ARG A 430 61.27 11.04 6.05
C ARG A 430 59.75 11.19 5.91
N GLY A 431 59.21 11.03 4.69
CA GLY A 431 57.77 11.06 4.45
C GLY A 431 57.00 9.95 5.17
N LEU A 432 57.54 8.73 5.20
CA LEU A 432 56.94 7.61 5.93
C LEU A 432 56.96 7.83 7.44
N ARG A 433 58.07 8.35 7.99
CA ARG A 433 58.16 8.69 9.42
C ARG A 433 57.09 9.70 9.84
N ALA A 434 56.85 10.73 9.02
CA ALA A 434 55.81 11.72 9.29
C ALA A 434 54.41 11.08 9.36
N LYS A 435 54.08 10.18 8.41
CA LYS A 435 52.80 9.45 8.43
C LYS A 435 52.64 8.58 9.68
N VAL A 436 53.70 7.89 10.10
CA VAL A 436 53.68 7.07 11.32
C VAL A 436 53.41 7.94 12.56
N THR A 437 53.99 9.14 12.63
CA THR A 437 53.72 10.09 13.72
C THR A 437 52.24 10.49 13.75
N THR A 438 51.65 10.88 12.61
CA THR A 438 50.22 11.25 12.54
C THR A 438 49.30 10.10 12.96
N LEU A 439 49.53 8.88 12.45
CA LEU A 439 48.74 7.71 12.83
C LEU A 439 48.86 7.39 14.33
N THR A 440 50.03 7.62 14.92
CA THR A 440 50.24 7.41 16.35
C THR A 440 49.40 8.38 17.18
N GLU A 441 49.30 9.64 16.76
CA GLU A 441 48.47 10.66 17.42
C GLU A 441 46.97 10.30 17.33
N GLU A 442 46.49 9.86 16.15
CA GLU A 442 45.11 9.43 15.96
C GLU A 442 44.75 8.22 16.84
N VAL A 443 45.62 7.21 16.89
CA VAL A 443 45.42 6.02 17.74
C VAL A 443 45.35 6.42 19.22
N ASN A 444 46.19 7.37 19.66
CA ASN A 444 46.14 7.86 21.03
C ASN A 444 44.83 8.62 21.32
N GLY A 445 44.34 9.42 20.38
CA GLY A 445 43.03 10.08 20.48
C GLY A 445 41.86 9.09 20.57
N LEU A 446 41.90 8.01 19.80
CA LEU A 446 40.90 6.94 19.86
C LEU A 446 40.93 6.18 21.19
N LYS A 447 42.13 5.86 21.70
CA LYS A 447 42.29 5.27 23.04
C LYS A 447 41.69 6.16 24.12
N TYR A 448 41.94 7.47 24.06
CA TYR A 448 41.34 8.41 25.02
C TYR A 448 39.82 8.42 24.95
N ARG A 449 39.23 8.45 23.74
CA ARG A 449 37.78 8.35 23.56
C ARG A 449 37.20 7.04 24.11
N LEU A 450 37.92 5.92 23.97
CA LEU A 450 37.52 4.64 24.53
C LEU A 450 37.50 4.67 26.07
N THR A 451 38.44 5.37 26.71
CA THR A 451 38.45 5.53 28.18
C THR A 451 37.30 6.39 28.73
N LEU A 452 36.66 7.20 27.88
CA LEU A 452 35.49 8.01 28.26
C LEU A 452 34.17 7.24 28.21
N ILE A 453 34.16 6.03 27.62
CA ILE A 453 32.98 5.17 27.57
C ILE A 453 32.90 4.41 28.90
N ASP A 454 31.95 4.79 29.76
CA ASP A 454 31.67 4.08 31.01
C ASP A 454 31.09 2.69 30.71
N GLU A 455 31.89 1.64 30.89
CA GLU A 455 31.47 0.24 30.74
C GLU A 455 30.23 -0.08 31.59
N ASN A 456 30.07 0.57 32.75
CA ASN A 456 28.89 0.39 33.60
C ASN A 456 27.64 1.06 33.01
N ALA A 457 27.78 2.12 32.22
CA ALA A 457 26.67 2.73 31.50
C ALA A 457 26.21 1.82 30.35
N VAL A 458 27.16 1.23 29.62
CA VAL A 458 26.87 0.26 28.54
C VAL A 458 26.15 -0.96 29.10
N GLU A 459 26.62 -1.51 30.22
CA GLU A 459 26.00 -2.67 30.86
C GLU A 459 24.60 -2.35 31.40
N ARG A 460 24.39 -1.16 31.99
CA ARG A 460 23.05 -0.70 32.40
C ARG A 460 22.08 -0.59 31.22
N LEU A 461 22.54 -0.04 30.09
CA LEU A 461 21.73 0.06 28.87
C LEU A 461 21.39 -1.32 28.31
N ARG A 462 22.33 -2.26 28.35
CA ARG A 462 22.11 -3.65 27.90
C ARG A 462 21.06 -4.34 28.75
N ASN A 463 21.13 -4.19 30.07
CA ASN A 463 20.15 -4.75 31.00
C ASN A 463 18.77 -4.10 30.84
N ALA A 464 18.70 -2.78 30.66
CA ALA A 464 17.44 -2.09 30.36
C ALA A 464 16.81 -2.58 29.05
N LYS A 465 17.60 -2.74 27.99
CA LYS A 465 17.14 -3.30 26.71
C LYS A 465 16.56 -4.70 26.88
N ASN A 466 17.25 -5.58 27.61
CA ASN A 466 16.79 -6.95 27.85
C ASN A 466 15.48 -6.98 28.64
N ALA A 467 15.34 -6.12 29.66
CA ALA A 467 14.12 -5.99 30.44
C ALA A 467 12.93 -5.51 29.59
N GLU A 468 13.14 -4.53 28.71
CA GLU A 468 12.08 -4.06 27.80
C GLU A 468 11.70 -5.10 26.75
N THR A 469 12.67 -5.87 26.25
CA THR A 469 12.39 -6.98 25.33
C THR A 469 11.49 -8.03 26.00
N ALA A 470 11.80 -8.41 27.24
CA ALA A 470 10.98 -9.36 28.00
C ALA A 470 9.57 -8.81 28.31
N ARG A 471 9.40 -7.49 28.47
CA ARG A 471 8.08 -6.87 28.60
C ARG A 471 7.28 -6.93 27.30
N ALA A 472 7.92 -6.63 26.17
CA ALA A 472 7.29 -6.70 24.86
C ALA A 472 6.79 -8.13 24.55
N ASP A 473 7.61 -9.14 24.83
CA ASP A 473 7.25 -10.55 24.60
C ASP A 473 6.02 -10.98 25.43
N ARG A 474 5.92 -10.49 26.68
CA ARG A 474 4.73 -10.76 27.53
C ARG A 474 3.47 -10.13 26.96
N VAL A 475 3.54 -8.87 26.53
CA VAL A 475 2.41 -8.16 25.93
C VAL A 475 1.97 -8.83 24.64
N GLU A 476 2.90 -9.31 23.82
CA GLU A 476 2.58 -10.05 22.59
C GLU A 476 1.86 -11.38 22.89
N SER A 477 2.30 -12.10 23.92
CA SER A 477 1.62 -13.32 24.39
C SER A 477 0.19 -13.05 24.88
N GLU A 478 0.01 -11.99 25.69
CA GLU A 478 -1.31 -11.56 26.17
C GLU A 478 -2.23 -11.15 25.01
N LEU A 479 -1.71 -10.41 24.02
CA LEU A 479 -2.44 -10.01 22.82
C LEU A 479 -2.89 -11.23 22.02
N ASN A 480 -2.01 -12.23 21.84
CA ASN A 480 -2.35 -13.47 21.13
C ASN A 480 -3.43 -14.27 21.87
N SER A 481 -3.35 -14.34 23.20
CA SER A 481 -4.39 -14.95 24.03
C SER A 481 -5.74 -14.24 23.87
N LEU A 482 -5.74 -12.90 23.91
CA LEU A 482 -6.94 -12.09 23.72
C LEU A 482 -7.54 -12.25 22.32
N ARG A 483 -6.68 -12.36 21.29
CA ARG A 483 -7.12 -12.60 19.92
C ARG A 483 -7.78 -13.98 19.79
N SER A 484 -7.23 -14.99 20.44
CA SER A 484 -7.80 -16.34 20.46
C SER A 484 -9.17 -16.37 21.16
N THR A 485 -9.30 -15.71 22.32
CA THR A 485 -10.60 -15.61 23.02
C THR A 485 -11.63 -14.84 22.20
N TYR A 486 -11.23 -13.75 21.54
CA TYR A 486 -12.11 -13.03 20.61
C TYR A 486 -12.60 -13.92 19.46
N GLN A 487 -11.72 -14.68 18.81
CA GLN A 487 -12.10 -15.59 17.73
C GLN A 487 -13.05 -16.69 18.21
N ASN A 488 -12.84 -17.22 19.43
CA ASN A 488 -13.75 -18.17 20.04
C ASN A 488 -15.15 -17.57 20.27
N LEU A 489 -15.21 -16.34 20.82
CA LEU A 489 -16.46 -15.63 21.04
C LEU A 489 -17.17 -15.30 19.72
N LEU A 490 -16.42 -14.87 18.70
CA LEU A 490 -16.95 -14.60 17.37
C LEU A 490 -17.53 -15.87 16.74
N GLY A 491 -16.84 -17.01 16.88
CA GLY A 491 -17.35 -18.32 16.46
C GLY A 491 -18.67 -18.67 17.14
N LYS A 492 -18.72 -18.56 18.48
CA LYS A 492 -19.95 -18.78 19.25
C LYS A 492 -21.09 -17.84 18.83
N TRP A 493 -20.79 -16.57 18.61
CA TRP A 493 -21.74 -15.57 18.13
C TRP A 493 -22.31 -15.94 16.76
N ASN A 494 -21.44 -16.34 15.83
CA ASN A 494 -21.86 -16.77 14.49
C ASN A 494 -22.74 -18.01 14.55
N THR A 495 -22.42 -18.99 15.41
CA THR A 495 -23.26 -20.17 15.61
C THR A 495 -24.65 -19.80 16.12
N LEU A 496 -24.74 -18.95 17.15
CA LEU A 496 -26.01 -18.43 17.66
C LEU A 496 -26.80 -17.68 16.58
N TRP A 497 -26.12 -16.95 15.69
CA TRP A 497 -26.76 -16.18 14.63
C TRP A 497 -27.26 -17.04 13.45
N ILE A 498 -26.73 -18.25 13.28
CA ILE A 498 -27.17 -19.21 12.26
C ILE A 498 -28.42 -19.97 12.72
N GLU A 499 -28.68 -20.03 14.02
CA GLU A 499 -29.87 -20.70 14.55
C GLU A 499 -31.17 -20.11 13.96
N PRO A 500 -32.10 -20.95 13.46
CA PRO A 500 -33.33 -20.49 12.81
C PRO A 500 -34.20 -19.62 13.71
N GLU A 501 -34.19 -19.88 15.01
CA GLU A 501 -35.00 -19.18 16.02
C GLU A 501 -34.58 -17.72 16.20
N TYR A 502 -33.27 -17.44 16.20
CA TYR A 502 -32.74 -16.08 16.31
C TYR A 502 -32.94 -15.28 15.03
N ASN A 503 -32.78 -15.91 13.85
CA ASN A 503 -33.09 -15.27 12.57
C ASN A 503 -34.58 -14.91 12.45
N GLU A 504 -35.46 -15.77 12.94
CA GLU A 504 -36.89 -15.53 12.97
C GLU A 504 -37.28 -14.44 13.97
N ALA A 505 -36.67 -14.42 15.16
CA ALA A 505 -36.87 -13.36 16.15
C ALA A 505 -36.38 -12.00 15.62
N ALA A 506 -35.21 -11.96 14.97
CA ALA A 506 -34.67 -10.75 14.35
C ALA A 506 -35.56 -10.25 13.20
N ARG A 507 -36.10 -11.16 12.38
CA ARG A 507 -37.08 -10.84 11.34
C ARG A 507 -38.34 -10.22 11.93
N LYS A 508 -38.91 -10.82 12.98
CA LYS A 508 -40.09 -10.30 13.69
C LYS A 508 -39.84 -8.93 14.34
N VAL A 509 -38.65 -8.71 14.89
CA VAL A 509 -38.26 -7.38 15.42
C VAL A 509 -38.18 -6.35 14.30
N LYS A 510 -37.60 -6.71 13.15
CA LYS A 510 -37.53 -5.82 11.98
C LYS A 510 -38.92 -5.48 11.46
N GLU A 511 -39.78 -6.48 11.30
CA GLU A 511 -41.16 -6.28 10.85
C GLU A 511 -41.99 -5.41 11.81
N ARG A 512 -41.82 -5.59 13.13
CA ARG A 512 -42.44 -4.72 14.14
C ARG A 512 -41.97 -3.28 14.01
N LYS A 513 -40.66 -3.04 13.88
CA LYS A 513 -40.12 -1.68 13.69
C LYS A 513 -40.63 -1.04 12.40
N GLU A 514 -40.71 -1.79 11.31
CA GLU A 514 -41.26 -1.30 10.04
C GLU A 514 -42.77 -1.04 10.11
N HIS A 515 -43.50 -1.82 10.90
CA HIS A 515 -44.93 -1.59 11.14
C HIS A 515 -45.17 -0.36 12.04
N GLU A 516 -44.43 -0.23 13.14
CA GLU A 516 -44.45 0.95 14.03
C GLU A 516 -44.08 2.24 13.27
N ALA A 517 -43.06 2.18 12.40
CA ALA A 517 -42.68 3.31 11.56
C ALA A 517 -43.78 3.71 10.56
N ARG A 518 -44.47 2.73 9.96
CA ARG A 518 -45.63 2.99 9.10
C ARG A 518 -46.78 3.63 9.85
N LEU A 519 -47.15 3.10 11.01
CA LEU A 519 -48.21 3.67 11.86
C LEU A 519 -47.86 5.10 12.34
N ALA A 520 -46.60 5.36 12.66
CA ALA A 520 -46.13 6.70 13.03
C ALA A 520 -46.21 7.68 11.85
N ALA A 521 -45.84 7.26 10.65
CA ALA A 521 -45.96 8.07 9.43
C ALA A 521 -47.44 8.37 9.09
N GLU A 522 -48.32 7.37 9.18
CA GLU A 522 -49.75 7.54 8.96
C GLU A 522 -50.39 8.46 10.02
N LYS A 523 -49.99 8.35 11.29
CA LYS A 523 -50.42 9.28 12.34
C LYS A 523 -49.99 10.71 12.04
N GLN A 524 -48.74 10.89 11.58
CA GLN A 524 -48.21 12.21 11.22
C GLN A 524 -48.96 12.83 10.04
N ASP A 525 -49.32 12.04 9.02
CA ASP A 525 -50.13 12.52 7.90
C ASP A 525 -51.53 12.95 8.36
N ARG A 526 -52.19 12.15 9.21
CA ARG A 526 -53.48 12.52 9.84
C ARG A 526 -53.38 13.81 10.65
N TYR A 527 -52.32 13.96 11.44
CA TYR A 527 -52.06 15.19 12.22
C TYR A 527 -51.97 16.43 11.33
N GLN A 528 -51.23 16.35 10.23
CA GLN A 528 -51.15 17.45 9.27
C GLN A 528 -52.50 17.73 8.59
N ASN A 529 -53.24 16.69 8.25
CA ASN A 529 -54.56 16.83 7.63
C ASN A 529 -55.58 17.50 8.57
N ILE A 530 -55.55 17.21 9.86
CA ILE A 530 -56.43 17.85 10.85
C ILE A 530 -56.09 19.34 10.98
N LEU A 531 -54.81 19.70 11.10
CA LEU A 531 -54.38 21.10 11.11
C LEU A 531 -54.82 21.83 9.84
N ASN A 532 -54.63 21.22 8.67
CA ASN A 532 -55.06 21.80 7.38
C ASN A 532 -56.56 22.08 7.34
N ARG A 533 -57.39 21.22 7.95
CA ARG A 533 -58.84 21.42 8.01
C ARG A 533 -59.22 22.62 8.87
N PHE A 534 -58.68 22.76 10.08
CA PHE A 534 -58.90 23.95 10.92
C PHE A 534 -58.49 25.24 10.19
N ILE A 535 -57.37 25.22 9.49
CA ILE A 535 -56.91 26.36 8.67
C ILE A 535 -57.92 26.66 7.57
N ALA A 536 -58.39 25.65 6.84
CA ALA A 536 -59.35 25.81 5.75
C ALA A 536 -60.71 26.34 6.23
N GLU A 537 -61.25 25.79 7.31
CA GLU A 537 -62.52 26.21 7.92
C GLU A 537 -62.45 27.65 8.44
N GLY A 538 -61.37 28.00 9.14
CA GLY A 538 -61.13 29.37 9.59
C GLY A 538 -61.05 30.34 8.42
N ARG A 539 -60.29 30.01 7.37
CA ARG A 539 -60.14 30.86 6.17
C ARG A 539 -61.45 31.02 5.41
N ALA A 540 -62.24 29.95 5.27
CA ALA A 540 -63.54 29.99 4.63
C ALA A 540 -64.51 30.88 5.40
N THR A 541 -64.53 30.75 6.73
CA THR A 541 -65.34 31.59 7.63
C THR A 541 -64.95 33.05 7.54
N LEU A 542 -63.64 33.36 7.54
CA LEU A 542 -63.15 34.73 7.40
C LEU A 542 -63.52 35.34 6.04
N ARG A 543 -63.41 34.56 4.95
CA ARG A 543 -63.84 34.99 3.62
C ARG A 543 -65.34 35.27 3.59
N ALA A 544 -66.16 34.40 4.15
CA ALA A 544 -67.61 34.60 4.21
C ALA A 544 -67.98 35.87 4.98
N PHE A 545 -67.30 36.12 6.11
CA PHE A 545 -67.48 37.35 6.88
C PHE A 545 -67.11 38.61 6.08
N ALA A 546 -66.07 38.56 5.25
CA ALA A 546 -65.64 39.67 4.40
C ALA A 546 -66.64 40.11 3.33
N LEU A 547 -67.64 39.27 3.03
CA LEU A 547 -68.75 39.59 2.14
C LEU A 547 -69.94 40.23 2.87
N THR A 548 -69.86 40.35 4.20
CA THR A 548 -70.92 40.97 5.00
C THR A 548 -70.62 42.46 5.26
N THR A 549 -71.62 43.19 5.73
CA THR A 549 -71.49 44.60 6.15
C THR A 549 -71.21 44.76 7.65
N ARG A 550 -70.96 43.66 8.37
CA ARG A 550 -70.71 43.66 9.81
C ARG A 550 -69.26 44.02 10.12
N THR A 551 -69.04 44.61 11.28
CA THR A 551 -67.70 45.06 11.73
C THR A 551 -67.06 44.15 12.78
N ASN A 552 -67.82 43.21 13.36
CA ASN A 552 -67.35 42.28 14.38
C ASN A 552 -67.77 40.84 14.05
N PHE A 553 -66.90 39.88 14.37
CA PHE A 553 -67.21 38.45 14.31
C PHE A 553 -68.29 38.07 15.33
N ASN A 554 -69.19 37.16 14.98
CA ASN A 554 -70.00 36.47 15.99
C ASN A 554 -69.16 35.37 16.67
N ASP A 555 -69.66 34.80 17.77
CA ASP A 555 -68.92 33.81 18.56
C ASP A 555 -68.46 32.59 17.75
N LYS A 556 -69.29 32.14 16.79
CA LYS A 556 -68.98 30.98 15.94
C LYS A 556 -67.90 31.31 14.91
N GLU A 557 -67.95 32.52 14.35
CA GLU A 557 -66.94 33.05 13.42
C GLU A 557 -65.60 33.25 14.13
N ALA A 558 -65.63 33.91 15.29
CA ALA A 558 -64.46 34.15 16.14
C ALA A 558 -63.77 32.83 16.52
N THR A 559 -64.55 31.82 16.93
CA THR A 559 -64.05 30.49 17.29
C THR A 559 -63.34 29.80 16.11
N SER A 560 -63.95 29.83 14.93
CA SER A 560 -63.38 29.18 13.73
C SER A 560 -62.10 29.87 13.26
N ILE A 561 -62.07 31.21 13.32
CA ILE A 561 -60.89 32.02 12.98
C ILE A 561 -59.77 31.79 14.00
N TYR A 562 -60.10 31.77 15.29
CA TYR A 562 -59.16 31.52 16.38
C TYR A 562 -58.45 30.18 16.25
N TYR A 563 -59.19 29.08 16.07
CA TYR A 563 -58.58 27.76 15.86
C TYR A 563 -57.84 27.65 14.52
N GLY A 564 -58.28 28.37 13.48
CA GLY A 564 -57.55 28.48 12.23
C GLY A 564 -56.16 29.12 12.41
N ILE A 565 -56.05 30.18 13.20
CA ILE A 565 -54.78 30.84 13.53
C ILE A 565 -53.90 29.94 14.41
N MET A 566 -54.47 29.28 15.42
CA MET A 566 -53.73 28.30 16.25
C MET A 566 -53.19 27.14 15.41
N ALA A 567 -53.96 26.65 14.43
CA ALA A 567 -53.53 25.58 13.55
C ALA A 567 -52.38 26.01 12.62
N VAL A 568 -52.40 27.25 12.11
CA VAL A 568 -51.26 27.82 11.36
C VAL A 568 -50.03 27.90 12.25
N ALA A 569 -50.17 28.41 13.48
CA ALA A 569 -49.05 28.52 14.40
C ALA A 569 -48.44 27.15 14.74
N CYS A 570 -49.28 26.15 15.02
CA CYS A 570 -48.82 24.78 15.28
C CYS A 570 -48.11 24.17 14.06
N LYS A 571 -48.69 24.34 12.87
CA LYS A 571 -48.11 23.82 11.62
C LYS A 571 -46.76 24.47 11.28
N MET A 572 -46.62 25.75 11.56
CA MET A 572 -45.42 26.55 11.27
C MET A 572 -44.45 26.68 12.45
N LYS A 573 -44.77 26.07 13.60
CA LYS A 573 -44.01 26.13 14.86
C LYS A 573 -43.78 27.57 15.35
N LEU A 574 -44.81 28.41 15.27
CA LEU A 574 -44.77 29.80 15.71
C LEU A 574 -45.19 29.91 17.19
N ASN A 575 -44.51 30.76 17.95
CA ASN A 575 -44.78 30.94 19.37
C ASN A 575 -45.86 32.00 19.64
N LEU A 576 -47.10 31.55 19.87
CA LEU A 576 -48.24 32.41 20.20
C LEU A 576 -48.14 33.12 21.56
N GLY A 577 -47.17 32.78 22.41
CA GLY A 577 -46.87 33.53 23.63
C GLY A 577 -46.14 34.85 23.39
N THR A 578 -45.79 35.17 22.14
CA THR A 578 -45.10 36.42 21.75
C THR A 578 -45.93 37.18 20.73
N LYS A 579 -45.87 38.52 20.77
CA LYS A 579 -46.57 39.36 19.80
C LYS A 579 -46.09 39.08 18.37
N GLU A 580 -44.79 38.92 18.17
CA GLU A 580 -44.19 38.60 16.88
C GLU A 580 -44.70 37.26 16.33
N GLY A 581 -44.86 36.25 17.19
CA GLY A 581 -45.39 34.95 16.81
C GLY A 581 -46.88 35.00 16.46
N ILE A 582 -47.68 35.78 17.18
CA ILE A 582 -49.10 36.02 16.86
C ILE A 582 -49.22 36.72 15.51
N THR A 583 -48.53 37.85 15.31
CA THR A 583 -48.56 38.58 14.04
C THR A 583 -48.10 37.69 12.87
N SER A 584 -47.08 36.86 13.08
CA SER A 584 -46.61 35.90 12.07
C SER A 584 -47.64 34.82 11.76
N ALA A 585 -48.35 34.30 12.76
CA ALA A 585 -49.41 33.30 12.55
C ALA A 585 -50.59 33.90 11.78
N VAL A 586 -51.01 35.12 12.13
CA VAL A 586 -52.09 35.84 11.44
C VAL A 586 -51.72 36.14 9.99
N ASN A 587 -50.51 36.62 9.72
CA ASN A 587 -50.04 36.88 8.35
C ASN A 587 -50.08 35.60 7.48
N ASN A 588 -49.62 34.48 8.02
CA ASN A 588 -49.65 33.19 7.33
C ASN A 588 -51.07 32.62 7.19
N PHE A 589 -51.96 32.92 8.13
CA PHE A 589 -53.37 32.57 8.02
C PHE A 589 -54.04 33.36 6.89
N LEU A 590 -53.85 34.68 6.85
CA LEU A 590 -54.43 35.59 5.86
C LEU A 590 -53.88 35.38 4.44
N SER A 591 -52.60 35.04 4.30
CA SER A 591 -51.95 34.85 2.99
C SER A 591 -52.59 33.75 2.14
N GLY A 592 -53.19 32.74 2.78
CA GLY A 592 -53.88 31.66 2.08
C GLY A 592 -55.40 31.84 1.97
N VAL A 593 -55.95 32.99 2.35
CA VAL A 593 -57.34 33.34 2.06
C VAL A 593 -57.42 33.79 0.59
N SER A 594 -58.33 33.21 -0.17
CA SER A 594 -58.65 33.73 -1.50
C SER A 594 -59.56 34.96 -1.34
N TRP A 595 -59.28 36.03 -2.08
CA TRP A 595 -59.98 37.31 -1.97
C TRP A 595 -60.69 37.74 -3.27
N SER A 596 -60.81 36.82 -4.25
CA SER A 596 -61.28 37.13 -5.62
C SER A 596 -62.59 37.92 -5.69
N ASP A 597 -63.49 37.70 -4.72
CA ASP A 597 -64.85 38.26 -4.74
C ASP A 597 -65.03 39.39 -3.71
N CYS A 598 -63.94 39.80 -3.05
CA CYS A 598 -63.94 40.85 -2.02
C CYS A 598 -63.42 42.16 -2.59
N SER A 599 -64.07 43.28 -2.26
CA SER A 599 -63.53 44.59 -2.59
C SER A 599 -62.19 44.83 -1.88
N LYS A 600 -61.34 45.68 -2.46
CA LYS A 600 -60.06 46.07 -1.84
C LYS A 600 -60.26 46.64 -0.44
N PHE A 601 -61.32 47.44 -0.26
CA PHE A 601 -61.73 48.01 1.02
C PHE A 601 -62.10 46.92 2.04
N ASN A 602 -62.96 45.97 1.68
CA ASN A 602 -63.36 44.89 2.60
C ASN A 602 -62.17 44.01 3.00
N LYS A 603 -61.28 43.69 2.06
CA LYS A 603 -60.05 42.94 2.35
C LYS A 603 -59.18 43.65 3.38
N GLU A 604 -58.98 44.95 3.22
CA GLU A 604 -58.16 45.77 4.13
C GLU A 604 -58.79 45.86 5.52
N CYS A 605 -60.10 46.12 5.61
CA CYS A 605 -60.84 46.13 6.87
C CYS A 605 -60.76 44.79 7.60
N VAL A 606 -61.06 43.68 6.92
CA VAL A 606 -61.06 42.34 7.53
C VAL A 606 -59.67 41.89 7.94
N THR A 607 -58.64 42.26 7.18
CA THR A 607 -57.25 42.03 7.57
C THR A 607 -56.94 42.74 8.89
N ASN A 608 -57.25 44.03 8.99
CA ASN A 608 -57.03 44.83 10.19
C ASN A 608 -57.83 44.29 11.39
N TRP A 609 -59.10 43.91 11.17
CA TRP A 609 -59.92 43.30 12.22
C TRP A 609 -59.39 41.94 12.68
N THR A 610 -58.84 41.13 11.79
CA THR A 610 -58.23 39.84 12.17
C THR A 610 -56.98 40.04 13.02
N HIS A 611 -56.15 41.05 12.70
CA HIS A 611 -55.02 41.43 13.55
C HIS A 611 -55.46 41.94 14.92
N LEU A 612 -56.45 42.83 14.97
CA LEU A 612 -56.98 43.33 16.24
C LEU A 612 -57.56 42.19 17.09
N PHE A 613 -58.36 41.31 16.47
CA PHE A 613 -58.93 40.14 17.12
C PHE A 613 -57.86 39.24 17.74
N ALA A 614 -56.86 38.85 16.95
CA ALA A 614 -55.81 37.92 17.40
C ALA A 614 -54.83 38.55 18.40
N GLU A 615 -54.53 39.85 18.29
CA GLU A 615 -53.54 40.51 19.13
C GLU A 615 -54.13 41.12 20.42
N ARG A 616 -55.44 41.38 20.47
CA ARG A 616 -56.07 42.14 21.57
C ARG A 616 -57.32 41.48 22.15
N ASP A 617 -58.14 40.82 21.33
CA ASP A 617 -59.47 40.35 21.76
C ASP A 617 -59.48 38.88 22.24
N VAL A 618 -58.38 38.13 22.03
CA VAL A 618 -58.22 36.73 22.45
C VAL A 618 -56.90 36.50 23.19
N THR A 619 -56.85 35.44 24.01
CA THR A 619 -55.65 35.06 24.78
C THR A 619 -55.12 33.71 24.34
N TYR A 620 -53.80 33.63 24.16
CA TYR A 620 -53.09 32.39 23.84
C TYR A 620 -52.34 31.86 25.06
N GLU A 621 -53.08 31.50 26.12
CA GLU A 621 -52.46 30.90 27.29
C GLU A 621 -51.83 29.54 26.95
N PRO A 622 -50.68 29.17 27.54
CA PRO A 622 -50.04 27.88 27.30
C PRO A 622 -50.99 26.69 27.50
N SER A 623 -51.85 26.75 28.52
CA SER A 623 -52.88 25.74 28.80
C SER A 623 -53.87 25.54 27.64
N ILE A 624 -54.27 26.62 26.97
CA ILE A 624 -55.20 26.61 25.82
C ILE A 624 -54.50 26.03 24.58
N ILE A 625 -53.24 26.40 24.37
CA ILE A 625 -52.40 25.88 23.29
C ILE A 625 -52.20 24.37 23.47
N ASP A 626 -51.85 23.93 24.68
CA ASP A 626 -51.63 22.53 25.01
C ASP A 626 -52.91 21.70 24.86
N ASN A 627 -54.07 22.25 25.25
CA ASN A 627 -55.37 21.62 25.04
C ASN A 627 -55.68 21.46 23.55
N PHE A 628 -55.40 22.48 22.73
CA PHE A 628 -55.58 22.41 21.28
C PHE A 628 -54.66 21.37 20.64
N ILE A 629 -53.38 21.34 21.00
CA ILE A 629 -52.41 20.35 20.51
C ILE A 629 -52.85 18.95 20.92
N SER A 630 -53.25 18.75 22.18
CA SER A 630 -53.74 17.47 22.70
C SER A 630 -54.99 17.01 21.97
N PHE A 631 -55.89 17.93 21.61
CA PHE A 631 -57.07 17.64 20.81
C PHE A 631 -56.67 17.18 19.39
N VAL A 632 -55.79 17.91 18.71
CA VAL A 632 -55.30 17.53 17.37
C VAL A 632 -54.59 16.17 17.43
N ASP A 633 -53.77 15.93 18.46
CA ASP A 633 -53.10 14.66 18.68
C ASP A 633 -54.09 13.51 18.89
N TYR A 634 -55.11 13.71 19.72
CA TYR A 634 -56.18 12.73 19.95
C TYR A 634 -56.91 12.38 18.65
N MET A 635 -57.30 13.40 17.89
CA MET A 635 -57.97 13.23 16.59
C MET A 635 -57.08 12.53 15.57
N SER A 636 -55.76 12.66 15.69
CA SER A 636 -54.78 11.98 14.82
C SER A 636 -54.63 10.49 15.12
N CYS A 637 -55.08 10.05 16.30
CA CYS A 637 -54.97 8.67 16.76
C CYS A 637 -56.13 7.76 16.31
N ASN A 638 -57.24 8.32 15.78
CA ASN A 638 -58.39 7.54 15.32
C ASN A 638 -58.84 7.97 13.92
N ALA A 639 -59.12 7.01 13.03
CA ALA A 639 -59.58 7.26 11.67
C ALA A 639 -61.08 7.61 11.58
N GLU A 640 -61.88 7.28 12.61
CA GLU A 640 -63.36 7.32 12.55
C GLU A 640 -64.01 8.52 13.27
N THR A 641 -63.27 9.34 14.01
CA THR A 641 -63.86 10.44 14.79
C THR A 641 -63.56 11.81 14.18
N TYR A 642 -64.56 12.44 13.57
CA TYR A 642 -64.54 13.88 13.28
C TYR A 642 -65.81 14.58 13.79
N THR A 643 -65.64 15.74 14.40
CA THR A 643 -66.72 16.67 14.78
C THR A 643 -66.43 18.03 14.15
N SER A 644 -67.28 18.49 13.24
CA SER A 644 -67.14 19.81 12.59
C SER A 644 -67.42 20.95 13.57
N LEU A 645 -66.71 22.08 13.47
CA LEU A 645 -67.01 23.32 14.21
C LEU A 645 -68.37 23.96 13.81
N GLY A 646 -69.05 23.41 12.79
CA GLY A 646 -70.24 23.97 12.16
C GLY A 646 -71.59 23.44 12.66
N GLY A 647 -71.66 22.38 13.47
CA GLY A 647 -72.93 21.73 13.84
C GLY A 647 -73.05 21.46 15.34
N SER A 648 -74.19 21.81 15.92
CA SER A 648 -74.56 21.37 17.27
C SER A 648 -74.65 19.85 17.29
N ASN A 649 -73.75 19.20 18.05
CA ASN A 649 -73.71 17.78 18.47
C ASN A 649 -72.35 17.10 18.22
N GLY A 650 -71.24 17.78 18.52
CA GLY A 650 -69.90 17.20 18.46
C GLY A 650 -69.12 17.46 19.75
N CYS A 651 -68.41 16.43 20.25
CA CYS A 651 -67.66 16.28 21.51
C CYS A 651 -66.82 17.45 22.09
N ALA A 652 -66.75 18.62 21.45
CA ALA A 652 -66.14 19.81 22.06
C ALA A 652 -66.90 20.33 23.29
N ASP A 653 -68.18 19.94 23.45
CA ASP A 653 -69.03 20.32 24.59
C ASP A 653 -68.74 19.54 25.89
N GLN A 654 -67.74 18.64 25.89
CA GLN A 654 -67.53 17.69 26.98
C GLN A 654 -66.39 18.01 27.94
N LEU A 655 -65.62 19.10 27.79
CA LEU A 655 -64.39 19.26 28.60
C LEU A 655 -64.24 20.51 29.47
N THR A 656 -65.10 21.53 29.41
CA THR A 656 -65.14 22.61 30.43
C THR A 656 -66.30 23.57 30.17
N ASN A 657 -66.88 24.17 31.22
CA ASN A 657 -67.71 25.37 31.06
C ASN A 657 -66.83 26.55 30.61
N TRP A 658 -67.43 27.57 30.00
CA TRP A 658 -66.73 28.76 29.48
C TRP A 658 -65.98 29.57 30.57
N ASP A 659 -66.26 29.30 31.85
CA ASP A 659 -65.62 29.89 33.03
C ASP A 659 -64.45 29.06 33.62
N GLY A 660 -64.05 27.96 32.97
CA GLY A 660 -62.94 27.12 33.40
C GLY A 660 -63.29 26.04 34.44
N THR A 661 -64.57 25.85 34.79
CA THR A 661 -64.98 24.74 35.67
C THR A 661 -65.21 23.43 34.90
N LYS A 662 -64.72 22.29 35.44
CA LYS A 662 -64.87 20.96 34.83
C LYS A 662 -66.30 20.43 35.03
N LYS A 663 -66.95 20.00 33.94
CA LYS A 663 -68.17 19.16 34.02
C LYS A 663 -67.80 17.73 34.42
N LEU A 664 -68.63 17.11 35.26
CA LEU A 664 -68.46 15.71 35.69
C LEU A 664 -68.66 14.76 34.49
N GLY A 665 -67.60 14.01 34.16
CA GLY A 665 -67.57 13.06 33.04
C GLY A 665 -68.26 11.73 33.31
N LEU A 666 -68.55 11.01 32.22
CA LEU A 666 -69.38 9.80 32.09
C LEU A 666 -68.94 8.54 32.88
N ASP A 667 -67.84 8.59 33.63
CA ASP A 667 -67.40 7.50 34.53
C ASP A 667 -67.38 7.90 36.02
N SER A 668 -68.03 9.00 36.40
CA SER A 668 -68.18 9.35 37.81
C SER A 668 -69.30 8.52 38.45
N PRO A 669 -69.08 7.84 39.60
CA PRO A 669 -70.15 7.12 40.29
C PRO A 669 -71.25 8.11 40.68
N SER A 670 -72.51 7.76 40.42
CA SER A 670 -73.65 8.55 40.85
C SER A 670 -73.58 8.79 42.37
N LYS A 671 -73.39 10.04 42.81
CA LYS A 671 -73.59 10.41 44.21
C LYS A 671 -75.05 10.14 44.57
N LYS A 672 -75.30 9.14 45.41
CA LYS A 672 -76.57 9.00 46.11
C LYS A 672 -76.81 10.27 46.93
N LYS A 673 -78.06 10.76 46.88
CA LYS A 673 -78.55 11.86 47.70
C LYS A 673 -78.23 11.61 49.18
N GLY A 674 -77.71 12.65 49.82
CA GLY A 674 -77.69 12.79 51.27
C GLY A 674 -76.38 12.33 51.91
N GLN A 675 -75.43 13.23 52.07
CA GLN A 675 -75.26 13.91 53.35
C GLN A 675 -74.26 15.05 53.18
N SER A 676 -74.63 16.15 53.84
CA SER A 676 -74.06 17.49 53.78
C SER A 676 -72.59 17.49 54.20
N TYR A 677 -71.80 18.19 53.40
CA TYR A 677 -70.58 18.85 53.85
C TYR A 677 -70.93 20.13 54.61
#